data_AF-A0A951F2T9-F1
#
_entry.id   AF-A0A951F2T9-F1
#
_cell.length_a   1.000
_cell.length_b   1.000
_cell.length_c   1.000
_cell.angle_alpha   90.00
_cell.angle_beta   90.00
_cell.angle_gamma   90.00
#
_symmetry.space_group_name_H-M   'P 1'
#
loop_
_entity.id
_entity.type
_entity.pdbx_description
1 polymer ?
#
loop_
_entity_poly.entity_id
_entity_poly.type
_entity_poly.pdbx_seq_one_letter_code
_entity_poly.pdbx_strand_id
1 'polypeptide(L)'
;ERSPEMVVGLLAVLKAGGAYVPLDPAYPAERLRFLLQDSEPVALLTESRLEELFEGASLQVPVLDIKAGNAPWLGLPPNNPDPAAVGLTARHLAYTIYTSGSTGTPKGVMVEQRNLSNYISAITERLGFSDYMNYAVVSTVAADLGYTAIFPALLLGGRLHVISQTRLHSCELLKSYFLREGIDVLKIVPSHLRGLTSGLDGNGMAHNGRLILGGEASQLEWIRELRAQSPDCQIYNHYGPTEATVGALTYQMDSPQPAPDSGTLPLGTPLGNVRTYLLDERGELVPIGAVGELYIGGAGVARGYWKRTELTAERFVADPFAENPGARMYRTGDLGRWRADGQIEFLGRNDFQVKIRGFRIELGEIEARLAEHAGVCEAVVLAREDTSGDKRLVAYYTPVQSETAVEAEQLRAYLAASLPGYMVPAAYVRLESFPLTPNGKLDRQAFPAPEGGAYAVHGYERPQGAIEALLSEIWAELLQVDRVGRHDNFFALGGHSLLAIRVAGSLERFEPNLSVLDLFKYPTIASLAARIEREGNQISSDRAICIGVGGTGAPLFLTHEGTGSILYVTSLTRHLDRQIPTWGLPPKAPHESPLRTIEGMASRMITMMRAVQPSGPYRIAGWSFGGVLAYEIAVQLIGADEKVDFLGLLDTVYAARYGRLLDLPTNILDEKELLLNLINENALQDVSLQPKLTQLQSAVAQMDFETFFACCDEMSMVPEVFSGQTANQVKQSLHSVLTAHSVHANYAAQPIPIPVHFFYAEEQARPGWRPGWEVIVPDNLLHLIPVPGDHLSMMSSPNVAALGRSLSAAIEKSSLAPVDLPERRYCPLMLLKAGSGDATPLLCVAGAGASVTSFVGLISNFGEAQAVYGFQPRGLDGTLVPHTTVEAAAECYLREMHNMPNRNAVHLLGHSFGGWVVFEMAQRLLEKGCTIASLTLLDTEPPDDELQSREYTNSEVMAHWIDIYEQMFGRSLRTELDDLKSDGEFDQLELVHRSLVRERLVPAGSSPGILRGVFRTFAAALRATFRPSRAYEEPMQLILADDPKLDQPGNVKKQKDLVTRWRRFAPKVVYKHADGNHLTMLQAPHASNLARLIRLEDTSGMG
;
A
#
# COMPACT_ATOMS: atom_id res chain seq x y z
N GLU A 1 -2.09 -18.61 13.72
CA GLU A 1 -1.21 -17.40 13.71
C GLU A 1 -1.79 -16.30 14.62
N ARG A 2 -1.26 -15.07 14.60
CA ARG A 2 -1.83 -13.94 15.37
C ARG A 2 -3.13 -13.45 14.76
N SER A 3 -4.24 -13.83 15.38
CA SER A 3 -5.58 -13.43 14.98
C SER A 3 -6.53 -13.48 16.17
N PRO A 4 -7.79 -13.02 16.03
CA PRO A 4 -8.81 -13.22 17.06
C PRO A 4 -8.99 -14.69 17.44
N GLU A 5 -8.90 -15.61 16.48
CA GLU A 5 -9.04 -17.05 16.71
C GLU A 5 -7.96 -17.59 17.66
N MET A 6 -6.74 -17.05 17.64
CA MET A 6 -5.71 -17.41 18.63
C MET A 6 -6.21 -17.18 20.05
N VAL A 7 -6.81 -16.01 20.32
CA VAL A 7 -7.34 -15.66 21.65
C VAL A 7 -8.53 -16.55 22.01
N VAL A 8 -9.42 -16.81 21.05
CA VAL A 8 -10.54 -17.76 21.21
C VAL A 8 -10.01 -19.15 21.59
N GLY A 9 -8.97 -19.64 20.93
CA GLY A 9 -8.36 -20.94 21.20
C GLY A 9 -7.79 -21.03 22.61
N LEU A 10 -7.06 -20.01 23.08
CA LEU A 10 -6.56 -19.96 24.46
C LEU A 10 -7.73 -20.07 25.46
N LEU A 11 -8.78 -19.25 25.28
CA LEU A 11 -9.93 -19.26 26.18
C LEU A 11 -10.73 -20.56 26.12
N ALA A 12 -10.88 -21.17 24.93
CA ALA A 12 -11.57 -22.43 24.76
C ALA A 12 -10.87 -23.55 25.53
N VAL A 13 -9.55 -23.64 25.46
CA VAL A 13 -8.76 -24.63 26.21
C VAL A 13 -8.94 -24.44 27.71
N LEU A 14 -8.85 -23.20 28.21
CA LEU A 14 -9.02 -22.92 29.64
C LEU A 14 -10.45 -23.23 30.13
N LYS A 15 -11.48 -22.91 29.33
CA LYS A 15 -12.88 -23.18 29.65
C LYS A 15 -13.21 -24.67 29.62
N ALA A 16 -12.53 -25.45 28.79
CA ALA A 16 -12.63 -26.91 28.75
C ALA A 16 -11.87 -27.60 29.90
N GLY A 17 -11.15 -26.84 30.74
CA GLY A 17 -10.31 -27.36 31.82
C GLY A 17 -8.98 -27.96 31.37
N GLY A 18 -8.61 -27.75 30.10
CA GLY A 18 -7.29 -28.06 29.59
C GLY A 18 -6.27 -26.96 29.91
N ALA A 19 -5.00 -27.28 29.63
CA ALA A 19 -3.91 -26.31 29.59
C ALA A 19 -3.34 -26.29 28.19
N TYR A 20 -3.09 -25.10 27.66
CA TYR A 20 -2.55 -24.99 26.31
C TYR A 20 -1.02 -25.06 26.32
N VAL A 21 -0.46 -25.66 25.28
CA VAL A 21 0.97 -25.63 24.95
C VAL A 21 1.10 -24.80 23.66
N PRO A 22 1.59 -23.55 23.74
CA PRO A 22 1.66 -22.69 22.57
C PRO A 22 2.75 -23.18 21.62
N LEU A 23 2.39 -23.38 20.35
CA LEU A 23 3.29 -23.73 19.26
C LEU A 23 3.43 -22.54 18.31
N ASP A 24 4.62 -21.95 18.23
CA ASP A 24 4.89 -20.85 17.32
C ASP A 24 5.16 -21.38 15.91
N PRO A 25 4.35 -21.05 14.89
CA PRO A 25 4.55 -21.56 13.53
C PRO A 25 5.86 -21.08 12.89
N ALA A 26 6.54 -20.07 13.48
CA ALA A 26 7.87 -19.65 13.04
C ALA A 26 9.00 -20.58 13.52
N TYR A 27 8.72 -21.58 14.37
CA TYR A 27 9.74 -22.54 14.81
C TYR A 27 9.97 -23.64 13.77
N PRO A 28 11.21 -24.19 13.67
CA PRO A 28 11.48 -25.31 12.77
C PRO A 28 10.59 -26.52 13.07
N ALA A 29 10.22 -27.28 12.04
CA ALA A 29 9.35 -28.44 12.16
C ALA A 29 9.87 -29.48 13.17
N GLU A 30 11.19 -29.68 13.27
CA GLU A 30 11.79 -30.57 14.27
C GLU A 30 11.54 -30.11 15.70
N ARG A 31 11.65 -28.80 15.96
CA ARG A 31 11.34 -28.21 17.25
C ARG A 31 9.86 -28.40 17.61
N LEU A 32 8.96 -28.14 16.66
CA LEU A 32 7.53 -28.35 16.85
C LEU A 32 7.20 -29.82 17.15
N ARG A 33 7.83 -30.75 16.42
CA ARG A 33 7.74 -32.20 16.66
C ARG A 33 8.17 -32.57 18.07
N PHE A 34 9.32 -32.08 18.53
CA PHE A 34 9.79 -32.31 19.91
C PHE A 34 8.77 -31.83 20.95
N LEU A 35 8.24 -30.61 20.79
CA LEU A 35 7.26 -30.03 21.73
C LEU A 35 5.99 -30.88 21.80
N LEU A 36 5.50 -31.37 20.66
CA LEU A 36 4.33 -32.25 20.59
C LEU A 36 4.59 -33.61 21.25
N GLN A 37 5.77 -34.19 21.04
CA GLN A 37 6.17 -35.47 21.64
C GLN A 37 6.36 -35.39 23.14
N ASP A 38 7.02 -34.35 23.67
CA ASP A 38 7.27 -34.22 25.10
C ASP A 38 5.99 -33.86 25.88
N SER A 39 5.15 -32.97 25.31
CA SER A 39 3.92 -32.50 25.94
C SER A 39 2.75 -33.49 25.90
N GLU A 40 2.72 -34.42 24.95
CA GLU A 40 1.64 -35.41 24.77
C GLU A 40 0.24 -34.77 24.83
N PRO A 41 -0.08 -33.81 23.93
CA PRO A 41 -1.35 -33.09 23.98
C PRO A 41 -2.52 -34.03 23.66
N VAL A 42 -3.71 -33.75 24.19
CA VAL A 42 -4.92 -34.55 23.90
C VAL A 42 -5.58 -34.18 22.56
N ALA A 43 -5.29 -32.99 22.04
CA ALA A 43 -5.75 -32.47 20.75
C ALA A 43 -4.82 -31.35 20.27
N LEU A 44 -4.76 -31.12 18.97
CA LEU A 44 -4.07 -30.00 18.34
C LEU A 44 -5.11 -29.04 17.76
N LEU A 45 -5.14 -27.79 18.25
CA LEU A 45 -6.00 -26.73 17.72
C LEU A 45 -5.18 -25.85 16.76
N THR A 46 -5.54 -25.83 15.48
CA THR A 46 -4.76 -25.16 14.41
C THR A 46 -5.67 -24.60 13.32
N GLU A 47 -5.09 -24.11 12.22
CA GLU A 47 -5.76 -23.74 10.96
C GLU A 47 -5.33 -24.74 9.88
N SER A 48 -6.22 -25.13 8.95
CA SER A 48 -5.88 -26.20 7.99
C SER A 48 -4.68 -25.92 7.10
N ARG A 49 -4.43 -24.65 6.75
CA ARG A 49 -3.23 -24.24 6.00
C ARG A 49 -1.90 -24.46 6.73
N LEU A 50 -1.94 -24.71 8.05
CA LEU A 50 -0.75 -24.93 8.88
C LEU A 50 -0.53 -26.42 9.17
N GLU A 51 -1.38 -27.31 8.68
CA GLU A 51 -1.26 -28.76 8.89
C GLU A 51 0.04 -29.31 8.30
N GLU A 52 0.50 -28.75 7.17
CA GLU A 52 1.76 -29.13 6.50
C GLU A 52 2.99 -29.03 7.42
N LEU A 53 2.98 -28.09 8.40
CA LEU A 53 4.09 -27.93 9.36
C LEU A 53 4.29 -29.16 10.26
N PHE A 54 3.30 -30.03 10.33
CA PHE A 54 3.29 -31.22 11.17
C PHE A 54 3.37 -32.52 10.34
N GLU A 55 3.59 -32.43 9.03
CA GLU A 55 3.83 -33.62 8.19
C GLU A 55 5.04 -34.40 8.70
N GLY A 56 4.87 -35.72 8.88
CA GLY A 56 5.88 -36.60 9.47
C GLY A 56 5.90 -36.64 11.00
N ALA A 57 5.17 -35.78 11.70
CA ALA A 57 4.81 -36.01 13.09
C ALA A 57 3.73 -37.10 13.12
N SER A 58 3.98 -38.24 13.78
CA SER A 58 2.93 -39.23 14.01
C SER A 58 1.96 -38.69 15.07
N LEU A 59 1.07 -37.79 14.66
CA LEU A 59 0.04 -37.22 15.52
C LEU A 59 -1.09 -38.24 15.65
N GLN A 60 -1.14 -38.92 16.79
CA GLN A 60 -2.26 -39.81 17.14
C GLN A 60 -3.43 -39.08 17.80
N VAL A 61 -3.47 -37.75 17.69
CA VAL A 61 -4.38 -36.87 18.42
C VAL A 61 -5.27 -36.12 17.45
N PRO A 62 -6.53 -35.81 17.81
CA PRO A 62 -7.42 -35.04 16.95
C PRO A 62 -6.83 -33.67 16.60
N VAL A 63 -6.78 -33.36 15.31
CA VAL A 63 -6.47 -32.02 14.79
C VAL A 63 -7.78 -31.28 14.55
N LEU A 64 -7.95 -30.13 15.19
CA LEU A 64 -9.15 -29.32 15.14
C LEU A 64 -8.84 -28.02 14.40
N ASP A 65 -9.48 -27.79 13.26
CA ASP A 65 -9.42 -26.50 12.56
C ASP A 65 -10.37 -25.50 13.21
N ILE A 66 -9.81 -24.47 13.83
CA ILE A 66 -10.57 -23.43 14.53
C ILE A 66 -11.44 -22.57 13.60
N LYS A 67 -11.15 -22.55 12.29
CA LYS A 67 -11.88 -21.76 11.28
C LYS A 67 -12.83 -22.60 10.41
N ALA A 68 -12.99 -23.89 10.68
CA ALA A 68 -13.84 -24.76 9.87
C ALA A 68 -15.30 -24.28 9.85
N GLY A 69 -15.82 -23.95 8.66
CA GLY A 69 -17.19 -23.44 8.49
C GLY A 69 -18.31 -24.46 8.77
N ASN A 70 -17.96 -25.74 8.93
CA ASN A 70 -18.85 -26.84 9.25
C ASN A 70 -18.53 -27.46 10.63
N ALA A 71 -17.89 -26.70 11.51
CA ALA A 71 -17.39 -27.25 12.76
C ALA A 71 -18.51 -27.82 13.66
N PRO A 72 -18.27 -28.95 14.35
CA PRO A 72 -19.28 -29.60 15.19
C PRO A 72 -19.83 -28.72 16.32
N TRP A 73 -19.05 -27.72 16.76
CA TRP A 73 -19.43 -26.82 17.84
C TRP A 73 -20.39 -25.70 17.42
N LEU A 74 -20.67 -25.50 16.13
CA LEU A 74 -21.62 -24.49 15.65
C LEU A 74 -23.07 -24.75 16.12
N GLY A 75 -23.39 -26.00 16.46
CA GLY A 75 -24.69 -26.40 17.02
C GLY A 75 -24.75 -26.41 18.56
N LEU A 76 -23.66 -26.04 19.25
CA LEU A 76 -23.62 -26.06 20.72
C LEU A 76 -24.17 -24.76 21.33
N PRO A 77 -24.67 -24.79 22.58
CA PRO A 77 -25.10 -23.60 23.28
C PRO A 77 -24.00 -22.52 23.37
N PRO A 78 -24.33 -21.23 23.18
CA PRO A 78 -23.34 -20.14 23.16
C PRO A 78 -22.85 -19.70 24.55
N ASN A 79 -23.37 -20.27 25.63
CA ASN A 79 -23.01 -19.93 27.00
C ASN A 79 -21.71 -20.61 27.45
N ASN A 80 -21.06 -20.03 28.46
CA ASN A 80 -19.89 -20.65 29.08
C ASN A 80 -20.26 -22.00 29.70
N PRO A 81 -19.38 -23.01 29.61
CA PRO A 81 -19.54 -24.24 30.39
C PRO A 81 -19.50 -23.90 31.87
N ASP A 82 -20.33 -24.58 32.67
CA ASP A 82 -20.29 -24.46 34.13
C ASP A 82 -18.95 -25.04 34.63
N PRO A 83 -18.08 -24.23 35.28
CA PRO A 83 -16.81 -24.70 35.80
C PRO A 83 -16.94 -25.89 36.76
N ALA A 84 -18.03 -25.95 37.53
CA ALA A 84 -18.28 -27.07 38.44
C ALA A 84 -18.61 -28.36 37.68
N ALA A 85 -19.40 -28.25 36.60
CA ALA A 85 -19.78 -29.39 35.76
C ALA A 85 -18.58 -30.01 35.02
N VAL A 86 -17.56 -29.22 34.69
CA VAL A 86 -16.29 -29.71 34.09
C VAL A 86 -15.20 -30.02 35.13
N GLY A 87 -15.50 -29.90 36.43
CA GLY A 87 -14.56 -30.19 37.53
C GLY A 87 -13.40 -29.20 37.65
N LEU A 88 -13.54 -27.98 37.11
CA LEU A 88 -12.48 -26.99 37.09
C LEU A 88 -12.18 -26.45 38.49
N THR A 89 -10.90 -26.36 38.82
CA THR A 89 -10.40 -25.75 40.06
C THR A 89 -9.25 -24.81 39.76
N ALA A 90 -8.97 -23.85 40.65
CA ALA A 90 -7.86 -22.91 40.48
C ALA A 90 -6.46 -23.58 40.48
N ARG A 91 -6.38 -24.87 40.83
CA ARG A 91 -5.16 -25.68 40.72
C ARG A 91 -4.99 -26.30 39.35
N HIS A 92 -5.94 -26.23 38.43
CA HIS A 92 -5.71 -26.70 37.06
C HIS A 92 -4.61 -25.87 36.39
N LEU A 93 -3.87 -26.50 35.49
CA LEU A 93 -2.88 -25.79 34.69
C LEU A 93 -3.60 -24.81 33.77
N ALA A 94 -3.06 -23.60 33.64
CA ALA A 94 -3.46 -22.65 32.61
C ALA A 94 -2.67 -22.92 31.33
N TYR A 95 -1.35 -23.08 31.46
CA TYR A 95 -0.46 -23.31 30.34
C TYR A 95 0.82 -24.03 30.75
N THR A 96 1.45 -24.64 29.74
CA THR A 96 2.83 -25.12 29.82
C THR A 96 3.65 -24.46 28.72
N ILE A 97 4.55 -23.54 29.11
CA ILE A 97 5.43 -22.84 28.18
C ILE A 97 6.83 -23.44 28.24
N TYR A 98 7.37 -23.79 27.07
CA TYR A 98 8.70 -24.36 26.96
C TYR A 98 9.77 -23.28 26.91
N THR A 99 10.81 -23.47 27.72
CA THR A 99 12.00 -22.63 27.78
C THR A 99 13.24 -23.48 27.45
N SER A 100 14.34 -22.84 27.02
CA SER A 100 15.62 -23.53 26.80
C SER A 100 16.12 -24.16 28.11
N GLY A 101 16.73 -25.35 28.03
CA GLY A 101 17.20 -26.11 29.19
C GLY A 101 18.72 -26.16 29.28
N SER A 102 19.25 -26.09 30.51
CA SER A 102 20.69 -26.17 30.78
C SER A 102 21.33 -27.51 30.38
N THR A 103 20.52 -28.57 30.26
CA THR A 103 20.92 -29.92 29.81
C THR A 103 20.76 -30.11 28.29
N GLY A 104 20.50 -29.03 27.54
CA GLY A 104 20.34 -29.05 26.09
C GLY A 104 18.99 -29.55 25.56
N THR A 105 18.02 -29.81 26.43
CA THR A 105 16.64 -30.13 26.03
C THR A 105 15.65 -29.13 26.63
N PRO A 106 14.63 -28.68 25.86
CA PRO A 106 13.65 -27.72 26.36
C PRO A 106 12.86 -28.24 27.55
N LYS A 107 12.48 -27.34 28.45
CA LYS A 107 11.73 -27.65 29.69
C LYS A 107 10.39 -26.89 29.71
N GLY A 108 9.29 -27.62 29.89
CA GLY A 108 7.94 -27.06 29.99
C GLY A 108 7.64 -26.56 31.40
N VAL A 109 7.41 -25.26 31.58
CA VAL A 109 7.04 -24.66 32.87
C VAL A 109 5.53 -24.76 33.07
N MET A 110 5.11 -25.47 34.11
CA MET A 110 3.70 -25.71 34.44
C MET A 110 3.12 -24.59 35.30
N VAL A 111 2.31 -23.70 34.72
CA VAL A 111 1.67 -22.59 35.44
C VAL A 111 0.20 -22.91 35.70
N GLU A 112 -0.26 -22.68 36.94
CA GLU A 112 -1.64 -22.92 37.34
C GLU A 112 -2.54 -21.68 37.16
N GLN A 113 -3.84 -21.90 37.02
CA GLN A 113 -4.87 -20.86 36.95
C GLN A 113 -4.77 -19.87 38.12
N ARG A 114 -4.54 -20.36 39.35
CA ARG A 114 -4.35 -19.49 40.53
C ARG A 114 -3.11 -18.62 40.45
N ASN A 115 -2.02 -19.09 39.82
CA ASN A 115 -0.80 -18.30 39.66
C ASN A 115 -1.08 -17.14 38.70
N LEU A 116 -1.69 -17.45 37.55
CA LEU A 116 -2.04 -16.46 36.54
C LEU A 116 -3.07 -15.47 37.05
N SER A 117 -4.10 -15.93 37.77
CA SER A 117 -5.12 -15.08 38.39
C SER A 117 -4.52 -14.11 39.41
N ASN A 118 -3.59 -14.59 40.27
CA ASN A 118 -2.87 -13.72 41.18
C ASN A 118 -2.06 -12.65 40.44
N TYR A 119 -1.31 -13.06 39.41
CA TYR A 119 -0.52 -12.15 38.59
C TYR A 119 -1.39 -11.05 37.98
N ILE A 120 -2.51 -11.42 37.34
CA ILE A 120 -3.42 -10.47 36.69
C ILE A 120 -4.00 -9.48 37.69
N SER A 121 -4.47 -9.96 38.85
CA SER A 121 -5.01 -9.09 39.90
C SER A 121 -3.96 -8.10 40.38
N ALA A 122 -2.76 -8.59 40.70
CA ALA A 122 -1.68 -7.78 41.26
C ALA A 122 -1.11 -6.77 40.26
N ILE A 123 -0.95 -7.14 38.98
CA ILE A 123 -0.40 -6.24 37.97
C ILE A 123 -1.41 -5.15 37.57
N THR A 124 -2.70 -5.50 37.49
CA THR A 124 -3.81 -4.57 37.25
C THR A 124 -3.84 -3.48 38.33
N GLU A 125 -3.75 -3.88 39.60
CA GLU A 125 -3.68 -2.95 40.72
C GLU A 125 -2.40 -2.10 40.66
N ARG A 126 -1.23 -2.75 40.49
CA ARG A 126 0.08 -2.06 40.52
C ARG A 126 0.22 -1.01 39.42
N LEU A 127 -0.28 -1.29 38.23
CA LEU A 127 -0.20 -0.38 37.08
C LEU A 127 -1.43 0.54 36.98
N GLY A 128 -2.43 0.38 37.84
CA GLY A 128 -3.66 1.16 37.80
C GLY A 128 -4.38 1.03 36.46
N PHE A 129 -4.55 -0.20 35.96
CA PHE A 129 -5.39 -0.44 34.79
C PHE A 129 -6.85 -0.12 35.14
N SER A 130 -7.52 0.63 34.27
CA SER A 130 -8.94 0.96 34.41
C SER A 130 -9.80 0.14 33.45
N ASP A 131 -11.10 0.18 33.67
CA ASP A 131 -12.05 -0.43 32.74
C ASP A 131 -11.93 0.18 31.34
N TYR A 132 -12.18 -0.65 30.32
CA TYR A 132 -12.30 -0.24 28.91
C TYR A 132 -11.05 0.36 28.24
N MET A 133 -9.84 0.10 28.76
CA MET A 133 -8.57 0.49 28.10
C MET A 133 -8.29 -0.28 26.79
N ASN A 134 -7.47 0.30 25.91
CA ASN A 134 -6.95 -0.34 24.70
C ASN A 134 -5.57 -0.97 24.96
N TYR A 135 -5.45 -2.29 24.74
CA TYR A 135 -4.24 -3.07 24.98
C TYR A 135 -3.65 -3.58 23.66
N ALA A 136 -2.34 -3.46 23.46
CA ALA A 136 -1.67 -4.06 22.31
C ALA A 136 -0.86 -5.30 22.71
N VAL A 137 -1.07 -6.42 21.99
CA VAL A 137 -0.19 -7.60 22.11
C VAL A 137 0.74 -7.69 20.91
N VAL A 138 2.05 -7.57 21.21
CA VAL A 138 3.13 -7.57 20.21
C VAL A 138 4.09 -8.76 20.35
N SER A 139 3.99 -9.55 21.43
CA SER A 139 4.84 -10.72 21.67
C SER A 139 4.19 -12.01 21.16
N THR A 140 5.02 -13.03 20.88
CA THR A 140 4.52 -14.40 20.66
C THR A 140 3.83 -14.93 21.93
N VAL A 141 2.83 -15.79 21.75
CA VAL A 141 2.17 -16.51 22.85
C VAL A 141 2.98 -17.71 23.34
N ALA A 142 4.05 -18.08 22.63
CA ALA A 142 5.04 -19.06 23.07
C ALA A 142 5.94 -18.52 24.20
N ALA A 143 5.82 -17.24 24.54
CA ALA A 143 6.35 -16.64 25.74
C ALA A 143 5.20 -16.04 26.56
N ASP A 144 5.31 -16.06 27.88
CA ASP A 144 4.27 -15.55 28.79
C ASP A 144 4.27 -14.01 28.90
N LEU A 145 5.20 -13.33 28.22
CA LEU A 145 5.34 -11.88 28.20
C LEU A 145 4.01 -11.17 27.88
N GLY A 146 3.31 -11.64 26.83
CA GLY A 146 2.09 -11.00 26.30
C GLY A 146 0.87 -11.08 27.21
N TYR A 147 0.90 -11.92 28.25
CA TYR A 147 -0.25 -12.15 29.14
C TYR A 147 -0.59 -10.96 30.01
N THR A 148 0.30 -9.97 30.10
CA THR A 148 0.04 -8.67 30.74
C THR A 148 -0.89 -7.78 29.92
N ALA A 149 -1.05 -8.05 28.63
CA ALA A 149 -2.01 -7.36 27.77
C ALA A 149 -3.28 -8.21 27.58
N ILE A 150 -3.12 -9.50 27.24
CA ILE A 150 -4.24 -10.36 26.84
C ILE A 150 -5.30 -10.48 27.94
N PHE A 151 -4.93 -10.92 29.15
CA PHE A 151 -5.92 -11.23 30.17
C PHE A 151 -6.53 -9.99 30.84
N PRO A 152 -5.77 -8.93 31.20
CA PRO A 152 -6.36 -7.70 31.72
C PRO A 152 -7.36 -7.08 30.73
N ALA A 153 -7.05 -7.06 29.43
CA ALA A 153 -7.99 -6.57 28.41
C ALA A 153 -9.34 -7.31 28.48
N LEU A 154 -9.30 -8.64 28.55
CA LEU A 154 -10.52 -9.45 28.55
C LEU A 154 -11.30 -9.38 29.89
N LEU A 155 -10.59 -9.24 31.01
CA LEU A 155 -11.21 -9.26 32.35
C LEU A 155 -11.74 -7.89 32.79
N LEU A 156 -11.18 -6.80 32.27
CA LEU A 156 -11.57 -5.41 32.59
C LEU A 156 -12.46 -4.76 31.51
N GLY A 157 -13.00 -5.57 30.58
CA GLY A 157 -13.81 -5.07 29.46
C GLY A 157 -13.05 -4.20 28.45
N GLY A 158 -11.72 -4.26 28.46
CA GLY A 158 -10.84 -3.56 27.53
C GLY A 158 -10.86 -4.14 26.12
N ARG A 159 -10.28 -3.39 25.18
CA ARG A 159 -10.13 -3.79 23.78
C ARG A 159 -8.72 -4.36 23.57
N LEU A 160 -8.63 -5.62 23.14
CA LEU A 160 -7.35 -6.26 22.82
C LEU A 160 -7.04 -6.13 21.32
N HIS A 161 -5.99 -5.39 21.00
CA HIS A 161 -5.45 -5.25 19.66
C HIS A 161 -4.38 -6.31 19.40
N VAL A 162 -4.73 -7.34 18.64
CA VAL A 162 -3.81 -8.38 18.18
C VAL A 162 -3.01 -7.85 16.99
N ILE A 163 -1.77 -7.43 17.23
CA ILE A 163 -0.94 -6.80 16.20
C ILE A 163 -0.37 -7.86 15.26
N SER A 164 -0.67 -7.73 13.97
CA SER A 164 -0.17 -8.62 12.91
C SER A 164 1.34 -8.50 12.76
N GLN A 165 1.97 -9.56 12.24
CA GLN A 165 3.41 -9.55 11.94
C GLN A 165 3.77 -8.41 10.97
N THR A 166 2.97 -8.18 9.93
CA THR A 166 3.18 -7.07 8.98
C THR A 166 3.29 -5.72 9.68
N ARG A 167 2.39 -5.43 10.64
CA ARG A 167 2.44 -4.16 11.38
C ARG A 167 3.58 -4.09 12.38
N LEU A 168 4.00 -5.20 12.99
CA LEU A 168 5.20 -5.19 13.83
C LEU A 168 6.48 -4.90 13.07
N HIS A 169 6.49 -5.19 11.78
CA HIS A 169 7.66 -5.03 10.94
C HIS A 169 7.72 -3.67 10.25
N SER A 170 6.67 -2.84 10.40
CA SER A 170 6.62 -1.47 9.92
C SER A 170 6.44 -0.51 11.09
N CYS A 171 7.46 0.32 11.32
CA CYS A 171 7.37 1.35 12.33
C CYS A 171 6.26 2.37 12.01
N GLU A 172 6.11 2.74 10.74
CA GLU A 172 5.13 3.74 10.30
C GLU A 172 3.69 3.21 10.46
N LEU A 173 3.42 1.97 10.02
CA LEU A 173 2.10 1.35 10.19
C LEU A 173 1.78 1.12 11.67
N LEU A 174 2.75 0.70 12.48
CA LEU A 174 2.54 0.50 13.91
C LEU A 174 2.24 1.81 14.62
N LYS A 175 3.02 2.86 14.34
CA LYS A 175 2.84 4.20 14.90
C LYS A 175 1.49 4.78 14.48
N SER A 176 1.16 4.74 13.19
CA SER A 176 -0.13 5.21 12.67
C SER A 176 -1.30 4.43 13.29
N TYR A 177 -1.15 3.12 13.48
CA TYR A 177 -2.14 2.29 14.15
C TYR A 177 -2.32 2.69 15.62
N PHE A 178 -1.22 2.90 16.35
CA PHE A 178 -1.26 3.24 17.77
C PHE A 178 -1.86 4.62 18.01
N LEU A 179 -1.53 5.59 17.16
CA LEU A 179 -2.11 6.94 17.19
C LEU A 179 -3.60 6.93 16.86
N ARG A 180 -4.02 6.16 15.85
CA ARG A 180 -5.42 6.10 15.43
C ARG A 180 -6.31 5.39 16.44
N GLU A 181 -5.85 4.26 16.98
CA GLU A 181 -6.66 3.43 17.89
C GLU A 181 -6.52 3.87 19.36
N GLY A 182 -5.54 4.71 19.70
CA GLY A 182 -5.32 5.20 21.06
C GLY A 182 -4.91 4.08 22.02
N ILE A 183 -3.78 3.42 21.76
CA ILE A 183 -3.31 2.33 22.63
C ILE A 183 -2.90 2.88 24.01
N ASP A 184 -3.49 2.33 25.07
CA ASP A 184 -3.23 2.73 26.45
C ASP A 184 -2.13 1.89 27.11
N VAL A 185 -2.05 0.60 26.76
CA VAL A 185 -1.14 -0.35 27.40
C VAL A 185 -0.33 -1.11 26.36
N LEU A 186 0.99 -0.97 26.43
CA LEU A 186 1.95 -1.70 25.61
C LEU A 186 2.98 -2.39 26.50
N LYS A 187 3.05 -3.72 26.42
CA LYS A 187 4.18 -4.48 26.97
C LYS A 187 5.11 -4.95 25.86
N ILE A 188 6.37 -4.54 25.93
CA ILE A 188 7.35 -4.79 24.89
C ILE A 188 8.75 -4.96 25.47
N VAL A 189 9.60 -5.69 24.75
CA VAL A 189 11.01 -5.88 25.10
C VAL A 189 11.79 -4.60 24.72
N PRO A 190 12.73 -4.10 25.57
CA PRO A 190 13.54 -2.93 25.27
C PRO A 190 14.19 -2.93 23.88
N SER A 191 14.87 -4.01 23.50
CA SER A 191 15.51 -4.13 22.18
C SER A 191 14.52 -4.03 21.02
N HIS A 192 13.34 -4.65 21.14
CA HIS A 192 12.28 -4.56 20.12
C HIS A 192 11.77 -3.12 19.99
N LEU A 193 11.47 -2.45 21.10
CA LEU A 193 11.05 -1.05 21.07
C LEU A 193 12.14 -0.15 20.47
N ARG A 194 13.41 -0.36 20.84
CA ARG A 194 14.54 0.41 20.31
C ARG A 194 14.63 0.29 18.78
N GLY A 195 14.46 -0.91 18.23
CA GLY A 195 14.41 -1.11 16.78
C GLY A 195 13.29 -0.34 16.11
N LEU A 196 12.09 -0.41 16.68
CA LEU A 196 10.94 0.35 16.17
C LEU A 196 11.21 1.86 16.23
N THR A 197 11.80 2.37 17.32
CA THR A 197 12.04 3.82 17.47
C THR A 197 13.24 4.37 16.67
N SER A 198 14.18 3.51 16.27
CA SER A 198 15.46 3.94 15.68
C SER A 198 15.40 4.42 14.22
N GLY A 199 14.28 4.24 13.52
CA GLY A 199 14.06 4.71 12.14
C GLY A 199 13.17 5.96 12.04
N LEU A 200 12.85 6.62 13.16
CA LEU A 200 11.98 7.79 13.20
C LEU A 200 12.80 9.07 13.30
N ASP A 201 12.64 9.97 12.32
CA ASP A 201 13.19 11.32 12.36
C ASP A 201 12.56 12.11 13.53
N GLY A 202 13.24 12.13 14.68
CA GLY A 202 12.99 13.02 15.82
C GLY A 202 11.67 12.85 16.60
N ASN A 203 10.64 12.22 16.00
CA ASN A 203 9.35 11.94 16.64
C ASN A 203 9.23 10.42 16.84
N GLY A 204 9.69 9.92 17.98
CA GLY A 204 9.61 8.51 18.38
C GLY A 204 8.19 7.92 18.33
N MET A 205 8.04 6.66 18.77
CA MET A 205 6.71 6.09 19.06
C MET A 205 6.10 6.90 20.21
N ALA A 206 5.38 7.97 19.89
CA ALA A 206 4.65 8.77 20.85
C ALA A 206 3.53 7.91 21.45
N HIS A 207 3.87 7.18 22.52
CA HIS A 207 2.93 6.40 23.31
C HIS A 207 2.63 7.19 24.57
N ASN A 208 1.41 7.68 24.71
CA ASN A 208 1.01 8.53 25.82
C ASN A 208 0.37 7.74 26.98
N GLY A 209 0.42 6.40 26.92
CA GLY A 209 -0.14 5.51 27.91
C GLY A 209 0.92 4.90 28.85
N ARG A 210 0.73 3.63 29.19
CA ARG A 210 1.63 2.81 30.01
C ARG A 210 2.52 1.96 29.12
N LEU A 211 3.82 2.19 29.21
CA LEU A 211 4.84 1.42 28.54
C LEU A 211 5.50 0.48 29.55
N ILE A 212 5.31 -0.83 29.37
CA ILE A 212 5.81 -1.86 30.26
C ILE A 212 6.97 -2.57 29.57
N LEU A 213 8.18 -2.32 30.05
CA LEU A 213 9.40 -2.93 29.56
C LEU A 213 9.72 -4.18 30.37
N GLY A 214 9.96 -5.29 29.69
CA GLY A 214 10.29 -6.55 30.36
C GLY A 214 10.91 -7.57 29.44
N GLY A 215 11.53 -8.59 30.04
CA GLY A 215 12.24 -9.64 29.32
C GLY A 215 13.74 -9.38 29.16
N GLU A 216 14.22 -8.13 29.28
CA GLU A 216 15.64 -7.75 29.23
C GLU A 216 15.95 -6.63 30.24
N ALA A 217 17.24 -6.43 30.53
CA ALA A 217 17.68 -5.26 31.28
C ALA A 217 17.49 -3.98 30.44
N SER A 218 16.86 -2.97 31.03
CA SER A 218 16.61 -1.69 30.38
C SER A 218 17.73 -0.70 30.70
N GLN A 219 18.48 -0.27 29.69
CA GLN A 219 19.58 0.69 29.84
C GLN A 219 19.06 2.08 30.21
N LEU A 220 19.56 2.67 31.30
CA LEU A 220 19.03 3.92 31.85
C LEU A 220 19.14 5.09 30.87
N GLU A 221 20.24 5.17 30.12
CA GLU A 221 20.49 6.25 29.16
C GLU A 221 19.42 6.27 28.06
N TRP A 222 19.16 5.12 27.44
CA TRP A 222 18.12 4.98 26.42
C TRP A 222 16.72 5.28 26.97
N ILE A 223 16.43 4.92 28.21
CA ILE A 223 15.14 5.23 28.85
C ILE A 223 14.98 6.74 29.08
N ARG A 224 16.06 7.45 29.42
CA ARG A 224 16.05 8.92 29.56
C ARG A 224 15.74 9.58 28.22
N GLU A 225 16.33 9.09 27.13
CA GLU A 225 16.02 9.56 25.76
C GLU A 225 14.54 9.32 25.43
N LEU A 226 14.03 8.11 25.70
CA LEU A 226 12.64 7.75 25.45
C LEU A 226 11.67 8.65 26.24
N ARG A 227 11.98 8.92 27.51
CA ARG A 227 11.17 9.83 28.35
C ARG A 227 11.22 11.27 27.85
N ALA A 228 12.36 11.74 27.36
CA ALA A 228 12.47 13.07 26.77
C ALA A 228 11.60 13.21 25.51
N GLN A 229 11.47 12.13 24.73
CA GLN A 229 10.61 12.08 23.54
C GLN A 229 9.13 11.88 23.87
N SER A 230 8.79 11.31 25.02
CA SER A 230 7.40 11.07 25.44
C SER A 230 7.21 11.38 26.93
N PRO A 231 7.11 12.67 27.30
CA PRO A 231 7.08 13.11 28.69
C PRO A 231 5.89 12.59 29.49
N ASP A 232 4.75 12.40 28.81
CA ASP A 232 3.49 11.94 29.40
C ASP A 232 3.39 10.41 29.52
N CYS A 233 4.36 9.68 28.97
CA CYS A 233 4.39 8.22 29.01
C CYS A 233 4.77 7.70 30.39
N GLN A 234 3.97 6.79 30.94
CA GLN A 234 4.29 6.09 32.18
C GLN A 234 5.15 4.85 31.86
N ILE A 235 6.44 4.93 32.19
CA ILE A 235 7.41 3.86 31.90
C ILE A 235 7.60 2.97 33.12
N TYR A 236 7.38 1.66 32.93
CA TYR A 236 7.56 0.63 33.96
C TYR A 236 8.61 -0.37 33.52
N ASN A 237 9.53 -0.72 34.41
CA ASN A 237 10.39 -1.89 34.26
C ASN A 237 9.76 -3.06 35.01
N HIS A 238 9.68 -4.21 34.36
CA HIS A 238 8.94 -5.35 34.86
C HIS A 238 9.75 -6.64 34.67
N TYR A 239 9.99 -7.33 35.78
CA TYR A 239 10.87 -8.48 35.84
C TYR A 239 10.14 -9.71 36.41
N GLY A 240 10.35 -10.84 35.76
CA GLY A 240 10.18 -12.15 36.37
C GLY A 240 10.54 -13.28 35.40
N PRO A 241 10.95 -14.44 35.92
CA PRO A 241 11.07 -15.66 35.14
C PRO A 241 9.69 -16.30 34.91
N THR A 242 9.56 -17.12 33.86
CA THR A 242 8.33 -17.89 33.57
C THR A 242 7.92 -18.78 34.74
N GLU A 243 8.89 -19.30 35.50
CA GLU A 243 8.70 -20.10 36.71
C GLU A 243 8.08 -19.34 37.90
N ALA A 244 8.04 -18.01 37.83
CA ALA A 244 7.33 -17.14 38.78
C ALA A 244 6.11 -16.43 38.14
N THR A 245 5.63 -16.94 36.99
CA THR A 245 4.43 -16.51 36.28
C THR A 245 4.48 -15.08 35.76
N VAL A 246 4.96 -14.89 34.52
CA VAL A 246 5.02 -13.63 33.75
C VAL A 246 5.95 -12.55 34.33
N GLY A 247 5.77 -12.20 35.61
CA GLY A 247 6.49 -11.14 36.28
C GLY A 247 6.22 -11.10 37.78
N ALA A 248 7.25 -10.79 38.56
CA ALA A 248 7.26 -10.81 40.01
C ALA A 248 7.58 -9.44 40.63
N LEU A 249 8.43 -8.64 39.97
CA LEU A 249 8.89 -7.34 40.41
C LEU A 249 8.49 -6.27 39.39
N THR A 250 8.11 -5.08 39.88
CA THR A 250 7.84 -3.92 39.04
C THR A 250 8.43 -2.67 39.64
N TYR A 251 9.13 -1.91 38.80
CA TYR A 251 9.63 -0.56 39.08
C TYR A 251 8.92 0.43 38.17
N GLN A 252 8.40 1.51 38.74
CA GLN A 252 7.91 2.65 37.97
C GLN A 252 9.02 3.69 37.89
N MET A 253 9.29 4.20 36.69
CA MET A 253 10.24 5.29 36.54
C MET A 253 9.57 6.62 36.91
N ASP A 254 9.89 7.14 38.09
CA ASP A 254 9.58 8.52 38.47
C ASP A 254 10.83 9.41 38.31
N SER A 255 10.63 10.68 37.94
CA SER A 255 11.72 11.65 37.65
C SER A 255 12.56 12.00 38.89
N PRO A 256 13.79 12.53 38.73
CA PRO A 256 15.02 11.80 38.47
C PRO A 256 15.66 11.27 39.76
N GLN A 257 15.93 9.96 39.81
CA GLN A 257 16.70 9.30 40.87
C GLN A 257 18.19 9.16 40.47
N PRO A 258 19.12 9.02 41.45
CA PRO A 258 20.53 8.74 41.17
C PRO A 258 20.66 7.50 40.27
N ALA A 259 21.54 7.58 39.27
CA ALA A 259 21.82 6.44 38.41
C ALA A 259 22.36 5.28 39.26
N PRO A 260 21.77 4.07 39.20
CA PRO A 260 22.38 2.88 39.79
C PRO A 260 23.75 2.62 39.16
N ASP A 261 24.65 2.02 39.95
CA ASP A 261 26.01 1.68 39.52
C ASP A 261 26.01 0.73 38.31
N SER A 262 24.97 -0.12 38.18
CA SER A 262 24.81 -1.05 37.06
C SER A 262 24.43 -0.40 35.71
N GLY A 263 24.04 0.88 35.69
CA GLY A 263 23.58 1.56 34.48
C GLY A 263 22.19 1.12 33.96
N THR A 264 21.50 0.20 34.66
CA THR A 264 20.20 -0.35 34.24
C THR A 264 19.06 0.03 35.20
N LEU A 265 17.81 0.03 34.74
CA LEU A 265 16.66 0.27 35.63
C LEU A 265 16.58 -0.79 36.74
N PRO A 266 16.28 -0.40 38.00
CA PRO A 266 16.01 -1.36 39.07
C PRO A 266 14.89 -2.34 38.69
N LEU A 267 14.94 -3.57 39.23
CA LEU A 267 13.89 -4.57 39.02
C LEU A 267 12.58 -4.18 39.71
N GLY A 268 12.69 -3.41 40.79
CA GLY A 268 11.54 -2.87 41.51
C GLY A 268 11.23 -3.57 42.82
N THR A 269 9.94 -3.58 43.16
CA THR A 269 9.39 -4.23 44.36
C THR A 269 8.41 -5.36 43.99
N PRO A 270 8.20 -6.34 44.89
CA PRO A 270 7.29 -7.47 44.63
C PRO A 270 5.85 -7.05 44.35
N LEU A 271 5.19 -7.80 43.47
CA LEU A 271 3.75 -7.73 43.25
C LEU A 271 2.95 -8.33 44.43
N GLY A 272 1.64 -8.10 44.44
CA GLY A 272 0.72 -8.67 45.43
C GLY A 272 0.86 -10.19 45.58
N ASN A 273 0.93 -10.66 46.84
CA ASN A 273 1.13 -12.05 47.24
C ASN A 273 2.43 -12.72 46.73
N VAL A 274 3.39 -11.94 46.23
CA VAL A 274 4.73 -12.39 45.86
C VAL A 274 5.73 -11.96 46.93
N ARG A 275 6.70 -12.82 47.23
CA ARG A 275 7.83 -12.52 48.13
C ARG A 275 9.14 -12.67 47.36
N THR A 276 10.14 -11.88 47.74
CA THR A 276 11.48 -11.99 47.15
C THR A 276 12.53 -11.95 48.23
N TYR A 277 13.55 -12.78 48.09
CA TYR A 277 14.67 -12.90 49.01
C TYR A 277 15.98 -12.80 48.24
N LEU A 278 16.98 -12.16 48.84
CA LEU A 278 18.36 -12.22 48.36
C LEU A 278 19.15 -13.06 49.35
N LEU A 279 19.66 -14.21 48.89
CA LEU A 279 20.31 -15.20 49.74
C LEU A 279 21.79 -15.33 49.39
N ASP A 280 22.60 -15.63 50.41
CA ASP A 280 23.99 -16.04 50.22
C ASP A 280 24.11 -17.53 49.86
N GLU A 281 25.34 -18.03 49.70
CA GLU A 281 25.62 -19.43 49.37
C GLU A 281 25.17 -20.43 50.46
N ARG A 282 24.88 -19.96 51.68
CA ARG A 282 24.39 -20.78 52.80
C ARG A 282 22.87 -20.80 52.89
N GLY A 283 22.18 -20.02 52.04
CA GLY A 283 20.73 -19.87 52.07
C GLY A 283 20.24 -18.87 53.11
N GLU A 284 21.11 -18.00 53.63
CA GLU A 284 20.77 -16.97 54.62
C GLU A 284 20.51 -15.62 53.95
N LEU A 285 19.66 -14.78 54.56
CA LEU A 285 19.33 -13.44 54.05
C LEU A 285 20.56 -12.51 54.06
N VAL A 286 20.84 -11.86 52.93
CA VAL A 286 21.92 -10.87 52.84
C VAL A 286 21.48 -9.49 53.39
N PRO A 287 22.39 -8.71 54.00
CA PRO A 287 22.11 -7.32 54.40
C PRO A 287 21.80 -6.40 53.20
N ILE A 288 21.15 -5.27 53.45
CA ILE A 288 20.94 -4.22 52.43
C ILE A 288 22.31 -3.79 51.84
N GLY A 289 22.39 -3.70 50.51
CA GLY A 289 23.60 -3.36 49.76
C GLY A 289 24.52 -4.54 49.43
N ALA A 290 24.39 -5.68 50.11
CA ALA A 290 25.16 -6.88 49.80
C ALA A 290 24.58 -7.62 48.60
N VAL A 291 25.46 -8.27 47.84
CA VAL A 291 25.09 -9.09 46.67
C VAL A 291 24.58 -10.45 47.16
N GLY A 292 23.44 -10.88 46.63
CA GLY A 292 22.88 -12.21 46.85
C GLY A 292 22.20 -12.75 45.59
N GLU A 293 21.89 -14.04 45.62
CA GLU A 293 21.06 -14.69 44.60
C GLU A 293 19.58 -14.43 44.88
N LEU A 294 18.82 -14.10 43.84
CA LEU A 294 17.40 -13.77 43.94
C LEU A 294 16.52 -15.04 43.95
N TYR A 295 15.70 -15.15 44.99
CA TYR A 295 14.67 -16.18 45.15
C TYR A 295 13.29 -15.53 45.16
N ILE A 296 12.31 -16.20 44.55
CA ILE A 296 10.93 -15.70 44.46
C ILE A 296 9.98 -16.71 45.12
N GLY A 297 9.28 -16.28 46.18
CA GLY A 297 8.28 -17.07 46.89
C GLY A 297 6.86 -16.55 46.68
N GLY A 298 5.88 -17.28 47.22
CA GLY A 298 4.47 -16.86 47.24
C GLY A 298 3.64 -17.34 46.05
N ALA A 299 2.57 -16.60 45.74
CA ALA A 299 1.52 -17.04 44.81
C ALA A 299 1.94 -17.06 43.34
N GLY A 300 3.05 -16.42 42.97
CA GLY A 300 3.61 -16.45 41.61
C GLY A 300 4.35 -17.74 41.26
N VAL A 301 4.76 -18.53 42.26
CA VAL A 301 5.60 -19.72 42.04
C VAL A 301 4.82 -20.82 41.31
N ALA A 302 5.34 -21.21 40.13
CA ALA A 302 4.75 -22.23 39.28
C ALA A 302 4.76 -23.63 39.93
N ARG A 303 4.03 -24.58 39.33
CA ARG A 303 3.97 -25.96 39.84
C ARG A 303 5.34 -26.63 39.79
N GLY A 304 6.07 -26.46 38.70
CA GLY A 304 7.35 -27.09 38.42
C GLY A 304 7.57 -27.27 36.92
N TYR A 305 8.46 -28.19 36.55
CA TYR A 305 8.73 -28.55 35.16
C TYR A 305 8.04 -29.86 34.76
N TRP A 306 7.39 -29.88 33.59
CA TRP A 306 6.74 -31.06 33.02
C TRP A 306 7.75 -32.19 32.84
N LYS A 307 7.46 -33.38 33.38
CA LYS A 307 8.30 -34.60 33.29
C LYS A 307 9.79 -34.38 33.67
N ARG A 308 10.08 -33.47 34.59
CA ARG A 308 11.44 -33.18 35.08
C ARG A 308 11.43 -32.99 36.61
N THR A 309 11.17 -34.07 37.34
CA THR A 309 11.04 -34.08 38.81
C THR A 309 12.32 -33.65 39.53
N GLU A 310 13.48 -34.12 39.08
CA GLU A 310 14.78 -33.78 39.69
C GLU A 310 15.10 -32.28 39.55
N LEU A 311 15.00 -31.75 38.32
CA LEU A 311 15.19 -30.32 38.06
C LEU A 311 14.14 -29.46 38.80
N THR A 312 12.92 -29.97 38.97
CA THR A 312 11.90 -29.30 39.77
C THR A 312 12.32 -29.20 41.23
N ALA A 313 12.83 -30.29 41.82
CA ALA A 313 13.31 -30.28 43.20
C ALA A 313 14.54 -29.38 43.40
N GLU A 314 15.42 -29.29 42.40
CA GLU A 314 16.59 -28.41 42.42
C GLU A 314 16.21 -26.91 42.42
N ARG A 315 15.22 -26.53 41.60
CA ARG A 315 14.89 -25.11 41.36
C ARG A 315 13.69 -24.59 42.17
N PHE A 316 12.77 -25.45 42.59
CA PHE A 316 11.60 -25.11 43.39
C PHE A 316 11.76 -25.65 44.82
N VAL A 317 12.55 -24.93 45.62
CA VAL A 317 12.96 -25.32 46.96
C VAL A 317 11.93 -24.91 48.01
N ALA A 318 12.03 -25.45 49.23
CA ALA A 318 11.21 -25.01 50.36
C ALA A 318 11.51 -23.54 50.71
N ASP A 319 10.48 -22.77 51.08
CA ASP A 319 10.65 -21.39 51.57
C ASP A 319 10.70 -21.40 53.10
N PRO A 320 11.89 -21.31 53.74
CA PRO A 320 12.01 -21.35 55.20
C PRO A 320 11.55 -20.04 55.87
N PHE A 321 11.33 -18.98 55.10
CA PHE A 321 10.94 -17.65 55.59
C PHE A 321 9.42 -17.43 55.53
N ALA A 322 8.68 -18.37 54.95
CA ALA A 322 7.23 -18.34 54.89
C ALA A 322 6.59 -18.91 56.16
N GLU A 323 5.46 -18.31 56.56
CA GLU A 323 4.68 -18.79 57.71
C GLU A 323 4.04 -20.18 57.45
N ASN A 324 3.83 -20.54 56.19
CA ASN A 324 3.25 -21.82 55.80
C ASN A 324 4.37 -22.87 55.61
N PRO A 325 4.39 -23.97 56.39
CA PRO A 325 5.42 -25.01 56.30
C PRO A 325 5.51 -25.72 54.93
N GLY A 326 4.49 -25.61 54.08
CA GLY A 326 4.47 -26.16 52.72
C GLY A 326 4.79 -25.13 51.61
N ALA A 327 5.22 -23.92 51.95
CA ALA A 327 5.56 -22.91 50.97
C ALA A 327 6.84 -23.27 50.19
N ARG A 328 6.89 -22.84 48.93
CA ARG A 328 8.03 -23.03 48.04
C ARG A 328 8.49 -21.68 47.50
N MET A 329 9.78 -21.61 47.16
CA MET A 329 10.39 -20.50 46.44
C MET A 329 11.16 -21.01 45.22
N TYR A 330 11.21 -20.21 44.17
CA TYR A 330 11.95 -20.48 42.95
C TYR A 330 13.32 -19.80 43.00
N ARG A 331 14.37 -20.58 42.71
CA ARG A 331 15.77 -20.13 42.60
C ARG A 331 16.04 -19.62 41.18
N THR A 332 16.29 -18.31 41.02
CA THR A 332 16.33 -17.67 39.69
C THR A 332 17.69 -17.77 38.98
N GLY A 333 18.79 -17.89 39.72
CA GLY A 333 20.16 -17.71 39.21
C GLY A 333 20.52 -16.24 38.91
N ASP A 334 19.62 -15.29 39.17
CA ASP A 334 19.88 -13.86 39.01
C ASP A 334 20.55 -13.30 40.28
N LEU A 335 21.56 -12.46 40.09
CA LEU A 335 22.28 -11.76 41.16
C LEU A 335 21.75 -10.34 41.29
N GLY A 336 21.57 -9.91 42.54
CA GLY A 336 21.13 -8.55 42.83
C GLY A 336 21.49 -8.09 44.23
N ARG A 337 21.17 -6.84 44.53
CA ARG A 337 21.29 -6.26 45.87
C ARG A 337 20.09 -5.37 46.18
N TRP A 338 19.68 -5.36 47.45
CA TRP A 338 18.72 -4.37 47.94
C TRP A 338 19.39 -3.00 48.03
N ARG A 339 18.73 -1.99 47.48
CA ARG A 339 19.06 -0.58 47.71
C ARG A 339 18.40 -0.10 49.01
N ALA A 340 18.91 1.00 49.55
CA ALA A 340 18.36 1.63 50.76
C ALA A 340 16.93 2.15 50.58
N ASP A 341 16.51 2.40 49.34
CA ASP A 341 15.15 2.82 48.96
C ASP A 341 14.17 1.64 48.77
N GLY A 342 14.60 0.41 49.07
CA GLY A 342 13.78 -0.79 48.95
C GLY A 342 13.59 -1.27 47.52
N GLN A 343 14.41 -0.82 46.55
CA GLN A 343 14.42 -1.34 45.19
C GLN A 343 15.51 -2.42 45.04
N ILE A 344 15.30 -3.41 44.16
CA ILE A 344 16.34 -4.39 43.80
C ILE A 344 17.12 -3.92 42.58
N GLU A 345 18.44 -3.83 42.71
CA GLU A 345 19.35 -3.63 41.59
C GLU A 345 19.79 -4.98 41.01
N PHE A 346 19.71 -5.11 39.67
CA PHE A 346 20.16 -6.30 38.96
C PHE A 346 21.65 -6.20 38.60
N LEU A 347 22.41 -7.24 38.91
CA LEU A 347 23.86 -7.28 38.70
C LEU A 347 24.31 -8.32 37.68
N GLY A 348 23.39 -9.14 37.17
CA GLY A 348 23.68 -10.19 36.19
C GLY A 348 23.22 -11.57 36.67
N ARG A 349 23.84 -12.62 36.13
CA ARG A 349 23.53 -14.01 36.43
C ARG A 349 24.74 -14.73 37.01
N ASN A 350 24.49 -15.75 37.82
CA ASN A 350 25.52 -16.65 38.34
C ASN A 350 25.77 -17.87 37.43
N ASP A 351 25.03 -18.00 36.32
CA ASP A 351 25.16 -19.04 35.31
C ASP A 351 25.40 -18.46 33.89
N PHE A 352 25.51 -19.32 32.89
CA PHE A 352 25.80 -18.93 31.48
C PHE A 352 24.53 -18.67 30.66
N GLN A 353 23.38 -18.59 31.30
CA GLN A 353 22.15 -18.27 30.59
C GLN A 353 22.15 -16.79 30.21
N VAL A 354 21.66 -16.50 29.01
CA VAL A 354 21.63 -15.14 28.48
C VAL A 354 20.22 -14.75 28.03
N LYS A 355 19.97 -13.44 28.02
CA LYS A 355 18.78 -12.85 27.42
C LYS A 355 19.20 -12.04 26.20
N ILE A 356 18.75 -12.48 25.03
CA ILE A 356 19.02 -11.81 23.75
C ILE A 356 17.69 -11.58 23.04
N ARG A 357 17.38 -10.32 22.78
CA ARG A 357 16.16 -9.83 22.12
C ARG A 357 14.88 -10.34 22.79
N GLY A 358 14.90 -10.46 24.12
CA GLY A 358 13.79 -10.94 24.95
C GLY A 358 13.64 -12.46 25.01
N PHE A 359 14.47 -13.22 24.28
CA PHE A 359 14.52 -14.67 24.38
C PHE A 359 15.50 -15.10 25.47
N ARG A 360 15.07 -16.04 26.29
CA ARG A 360 15.90 -16.72 27.28
C ARG A 360 16.63 -17.87 26.58
N ILE A 361 17.95 -17.78 26.50
CA ILE A 361 18.80 -18.72 25.75
C ILE A 361 19.78 -19.38 26.72
N GLU A 362 19.76 -20.71 26.76
CA GLU A 362 20.77 -21.53 27.41
C GLU A 362 21.87 -21.83 26.37
N LEU A 363 23.06 -21.28 26.57
CA LEU A 363 24.18 -21.47 25.64
C LEU A 363 24.55 -22.94 25.48
N GLY A 364 24.42 -23.72 26.56
CA GLY A 364 24.65 -25.17 26.58
C GLY A 364 23.77 -25.97 25.62
N GLU A 365 22.56 -25.50 25.28
CA GLU A 365 21.71 -26.17 24.28
C GLU A 365 22.31 -26.07 22.87
N ILE A 366 22.94 -24.94 22.56
CA ILE A 366 23.63 -24.72 21.29
C ILE A 366 24.95 -25.49 21.26
N GLU A 367 25.70 -25.46 22.35
CA GLU A 367 26.97 -26.19 22.51
C GLU A 367 26.75 -27.71 22.36
N ALA A 368 25.71 -28.26 22.98
CA ALA A 368 25.38 -29.68 22.88
C ALA A 368 25.03 -30.09 21.44
N ARG A 369 24.23 -29.28 20.73
CA ARG A 369 23.92 -29.52 19.31
C ARG A 369 25.18 -29.44 18.44
N LEU A 370 26.03 -28.44 18.64
CA LEU A 370 27.30 -28.34 17.90
C LEU A 370 28.21 -29.55 18.12
N ALA A 371 28.28 -30.07 19.35
CA ALA A 371 29.06 -31.25 19.69
C ALA A 371 28.53 -32.56 19.07
N GLU A 372 27.26 -32.61 18.64
CA GLU A 372 26.69 -33.75 17.91
C GLU A 372 27.10 -33.78 16.42
N HIS A 373 27.65 -32.69 15.89
CA HIS A 373 28.08 -32.61 14.49
C HIS A 373 29.42 -33.33 14.26
N ALA A 374 29.49 -34.20 13.24
CA ALA A 374 30.63 -35.10 13.01
C ALA A 374 32.00 -34.41 12.81
N GLY A 375 32.03 -33.13 12.45
CA GLY A 375 33.26 -32.36 12.28
C GLY A 375 33.66 -31.46 13.45
N VAL A 376 32.92 -31.47 14.56
CA VAL A 376 33.19 -30.67 15.76
C VAL A 376 33.65 -31.59 16.90
N CYS A 377 34.76 -31.25 17.54
CA CYS A 377 35.31 -31.98 18.69
C CYS A 377 34.80 -31.37 20.00
N GLU A 378 35.00 -30.06 20.17
CA GLU A 378 34.47 -29.29 21.30
C GLU A 378 33.85 -27.99 20.79
N ALA A 379 32.82 -27.49 21.49
CA ALA A 379 32.14 -26.24 21.17
C ALA A 379 31.87 -25.40 22.42
N VAL A 380 32.08 -24.09 22.32
CA VAL A 380 31.73 -23.09 23.34
C VAL A 380 30.98 -21.96 22.65
N VAL A 381 29.83 -21.56 23.18
CA VAL A 381 29.04 -20.45 22.64
C VAL A 381 29.07 -19.29 23.62
N LEU A 382 29.31 -18.09 23.10
CA LEU A 382 29.33 -16.86 23.89
C LEU A 382 28.32 -15.86 23.33
N ALA A 383 27.63 -15.16 24.23
CA ALA A 383 26.91 -13.94 23.88
C ALA A 383 27.88 -12.77 23.95
N ARG A 384 28.30 -12.27 22.78
CA ARG A 384 29.27 -11.19 22.66
C ARG A 384 28.57 -9.86 22.37
N GLU A 385 29.10 -8.78 22.93
CA GLU A 385 28.61 -7.42 22.76
C GLU A 385 29.81 -6.54 22.39
N ASP A 386 29.97 -6.25 21.10
CA ASP A 386 31.08 -5.43 20.59
C ASP A 386 30.69 -3.96 20.46
N THR A 387 29.39 -3.72 20.28
CA THR A 387 28.75 -2.40 20.26
C THR A 387 27.63 -2.39 21.30
N SER A 388 27.52 -1.30 22.08
CA SER A 388 26.55 -1.21 23.18
C SER A 388 25.10 -1.45 22.72
N GLY A 389 24.48 -2.47 23.28
CA GLY A 389 23.11 -2.89 23.00
C GLY A 389 22.94 -3.90 21.84
N ASP A 390 24.02 -4.33 21.17
CA ASP A 390 23.97 -5.34 20.13
C ASP A 390 24.67 -6.64 20.55
N LYS A 391 23.92 -7.46 21.30
CA LYS A 391 24.36 -8.81 21.71
C LYS A 391 24.09 -9.82 20.61
N ARG A 392 25.13 -10.57 20.23
CA ARG A 392 25.07 -11.67 19.26
C ARG A 392 25.69 -12.95 19.79
N LEU A 393 25.20 -14.09 19.31
CA LEU A 393 25.76 -15.40 19.62
C LEU A 393 26.95 -15.69 18.69
N VAL A 394 28.08 -16.06 19.25
CA VAL A 394 29.29 -16.51 18.53
C VAL A 394 29.63 -17.92 19.01
N ALA A 395 29.74 -18.85 18.09
CA ALA A 395 30.17 -20.22 18.36
C ALA A 395 31.68 -20.35 18.11
N TYR A 396 32.38 -20.94 19.06
CA TYR A 396 33.79 -21.29 18.96
C TYR A 396 33.89 -22.81 18.97
N TYR A 397 34.65 -23.38 18.05
CA TYR A 397 34.76 -24.84 17.93
C TYR A 397 36.16 -25.30 17.59
N THR A 398 36.49 -26.51 18.05
CA THR A 398 37.70 -27.24 17.63
C THR A 398 37.30 -28.34 16.62
N PRO A 399 38.04 -28.51 15.52
CA PRO A 399 37.69 -29.50 14.50
C PRO A 399 38.12 -30.92 14.92
N VAL A 400 37.38 -31.93 14.45
CA VAL A 400 37.85 -33.33 14.47
C VAL A 400 39.01 -33.47 13.47
N GLN A 401 40.05 -34.26 13.79
CA GLN A 401 41.19 -34.53 12.88
C GLN A 401 40.72 -35.32 11.64
N SER A 402 40.17 -34.62 10.65
CA SER A 402 39.74 -35.09 9.33
C SER A 402 40.32 -34.18 8.25
N GLU A 403 40.58 -34.70 7.04
CA GLU A 403 41.18 -33.95 5.92
C GLU A 403 40.27 -32.86 5.32
N THR A 404 38.97 -32.84 5.67
CA THR A 404 38.01 -31.83 5.21
C THR A 404 37.60 -30.90 6.36
N ALA A 405 37.94 -29.61 6.24
CA ALA A 405 37.54 -28.58 7.19
C ALA A 405 36.03 -28.35 7.11
N VAL A 406 35.35 -28.37 8.24
CA VAL A 406 33.94 -27.96 8.32
C VAL A 406 33.86 -26.45 8.35
N GLU A 407 33.19 -25.89 7.35
CA GLU A 407 33.00 -24.44 7.17
C GLU A 407 31.82 -23.91 8.01
N ALA A 408 31.86 -22.61 8.32
CA ALA A 408 30.85 -21.92 9.12
C ALA A 408 29.41 -22.10 8.59
N GLU A 409 29.25 -22.13 7.26
CA GLU A 409 27.95 -22.32 6.60
C GLU A 409 27.31 -23.68 6.92
N GLN A 410 28.12 -24.74 6.96
CA GLN A 410 27.65 -26.10 7.24
C GLN A 410 27.15 -26.23 8.68
N LEU A 411 27.89 -25.67 9.64
CA LEU A 411 27.47 -25.63 11.05
C LEU A 411 26.21 -24.80 11.25
N ARG A 412 26.10 -23.65 10.56
CA ARG A 412 24.90 -22.82 10.60
C ARG A 412 23.68 -23.53 10.05
N ALA A 413 23.79 -24.16 8.89
CA ALA A 413 22.69 -24.90 8.27
C ALA A 413 22.24 -26.06 9.16
N TYR A 414 23.19 -26.78 9.76
CA TYR A 414 22.92 -27.85 10.71
C TYR A 414 22.14 -27.37 11.95
N LEU A 415 22.57 -26.26 12.57
CA LEU A 415 21.86 -25.69 13.71
C LEU A 415 20.49 -25.11 13.34
N ALA A 416 20.37 -24.45 12.17
CA ALA A 416 19.12 -23.84 11.72
C ALA A 416 18.00 -24.86 11.43
N ALA A 417 18.36 -26.12 11.16
CA ALA A 417 17.39 -27.19 10.97
C ALA A 417 16.64 -27.59 12.25
N SER A 418 17.30 -27.47 13.42
CA SER A 418 16.82 -28.02 14.70
C SER A 418 16.56 -26.96 15.77
N LEU A 419 17.27 -25.83 15.73
CA LEU A 419 17.15 -24.75 16.70
C LEU A 419 16.30 -23.58 16.16
N PRO A 420 15.51 -22.91 17.03
CA PRO A 420 14.87 -21.64 16.67
C PRO A 420 15.89 -20.61 16.16
N GLY A 421 15.50 -19.78 15.19
CA GLY A 421 16.42 -18.83 14.55
C GLY A 421 17.14 -17.87 15.50
N TYR A 422 16.54 -17.52 16.64
CA TYR A 422 17.17 -16.67 17.66
C TYR A 422 18.29 -17.38 18.46
N MET A 423 18.40 -18.72 18.39
CA MET A 423 19.45 -19.52 19.02
C MET A 423 20.60 -19.85 18.05
N VAL A 424 20.46 -19.55 16.76
CA VAL A 424 21.50 -19.86 15.76
C VAL A 424 22.61 -18.80 15.83
N PRO A 425 23.87 -19.18 16.10
CA PRO A 425 25.01 -18.27 16.11
C PRO A 425 25.20 -17.49 14.80
N ALA A 426 25.63 -16.23 14.93
CA ALA A 426 25.93 -15.35 13.81
C ALA A 426 27.32 -15.60 13.21
N ALA A 427 28.26 -16.14 13.99
CA ALA A 427 29.63 -16.44 13.57
C ALA A 427 30.13 -17.76 14.19
N TYR A 428 31.05 -18.41 13.49
CA TYR A 428 31.66 -19.70 13.83
C TYR A 428 33.18 -19.58 13.74
N VAL A 429 33.84 -19.44 14.89
CA VAL A 429 35.29 -19.25 14.98
C VAL A 429 35.96 -20.58 15.25
N ARG A 430 36.73 -21.05 14.27
CA ARG A 430 37.57 -22.24 14.41
C ARG A 430 38.80 -21.93 15.26
N LEU A 431 39.03 -22.72 16.30
CA LEU A 431 40.23 -22.67 17.13
C LEU A 431 40.96 -24.01 17.10
N GLU A 432 42.29 -23.99 17.21
CA GLU A 432 43.07 -25.22 17.38
C GLU A 432 42.93 -25.78 18.80
N SER A 433 42.79 -24.90 19.79
CA SER A 433 42.52 -25.23 21.19
C SER A 433 41.82 -24.07 21.89
N PHE A 434 41.08 -24.33 22.96
CA PHE A 434 40.40 -23.28 23.70
C PHE A 434 41.33 -22.54 24.67
N PRO A 435 41.17 -21.21 24.83
CA PRO A 435 41.88 -20.45 25.86
C PRO A 435 41.50 -20.97 27.25
N LEU A 436 42.51 -21.32 28.06
CA LEU A 436 42.35 -21.76 29.43
C LEU A 436 43.04 -20.78 30.39
N THR A 437 42.40 -20.55 31.54
CA THR A 437 43.00 -19.88 32.70
C THR A 437 44.17 -20.72 33.25
N PRO A 438 45.08 -20.13 34.06
CA PRO A 438 46.16 -20.88 34.71
C PRO A 438 45.70 -22.07 35.57
N ASN A 439 44.42 -22.11 35.95
CA ASN A 439 43.79 -23.19 36.71
C ASN A 439 43.12 -24.26 35.81
N GLY A 440 43.30 -24.21 34.50
CA GLY A 440 42.75 -25.19 33.55
C GLY A 440 41.25 -25.04 33.25
N LYS A 441 40.60 -23.95 33.65
CA LYS A 441 39.21 -23.62 33.28
C LYS A 441 39.18 -22.75 32.03
N LEU A 442 38.13 -22.84 31.22
CA LEU A 442 37.90 -21.96 30.06
C LEU A 442 38.01 -20.48 30.44
N ASP A 443 38.91 -19.76 29.77
CA ASP A 443 39.03 -18.31 29.89
C ASP A 443 38.17 -17.63 28.84
N ARG A 444 36.88 -17.44 29.18
CA ARG A 444 35.88 -16.86 28.27
C ARG A 444 36.19 -15.43 27.84
N GLN A 445 37.02 -14.69 28.59
CA GLN A 445 37.44 -13.33 28.21
C GLN A 445 38.57 -13.34 27.18
N ALA A 446 39.32 -14.43 27.07
CA ALA A 446 40.43 -14.59 26.15
C ALA A 446 40.01 -15.14 24.76
N PHE A 447 38.71 -15.38 24.53
CA PHE A 447 38.22 -15.83 23.22
C PHE A 447 38.30 -14.68 22.19
N PRO A 448 38.85 -14.93 20.98
CA PRO A 448 39.09 -13.88 19.99
C PRO A 448 37.79 -13.37 19.36
N ALA A 449 37.87 -12.20 18.72
CA ALA A 449 36.79 -11.67 17.90
C ALA A 449 36.59 -12.52 16.63
N PRO A 450 35.35 -12.68 16.13
CA PRO A 450 35.10 -13.25 14.82
C PRO A 450 35.62 -12.32 13.71
N GLU A 451 36.48 -12.83 12.84
CA GLU A 451 37.08 -12.14 11.68
C GLU A 451 36.88 -12.96 10.39
N GLY A 452 36.73 -12.28 9.25
CA GLY A 452 36.77 -12.90 7.91
C GLY A 452 35.85 -14.11 7.74
N GLY A 453 36.42 -15.27 7.39
CA GLY A 453 35.71 -16.55 7.13
C GLY A 453 35.02 -17.18 8.34
N ALA A 454 35.05 -16.55 9.52
CA ALA A 454 34.19 -16.91 10.64
C ALA A 454 32.69 -16.63 10.36
N TYR A 455 32.42 -15.76 9.39
CA TYR A 455 31.09 -15.51 8.85
C TYR A 455 30.89 -16.35 7.59
N ALA A 456 29.69 -16.90 7.39
CA ALA A 456 29.34 -17.67 6.20
C ALA A 456 29.15 -16.73 4.98
N VAL A 457 30.24 -16.15 4.47
CA VAL A 457 30.25 -15.19 3.36
C VAL A 457 30.77 -15.88 2.09
N HIS A 458 30.09 -15.69 0.96
CA HIS A 458 30.50 -16.24 -0.34
C HIS A 458 31.59 -15.38 -1.00
N GLY A 459 32.22 -15.87 -2.07
CA GLY A 459 33.08 -15.04 -2.92
C GLY A 459 32.29 -13.85 -3.50
N TYR A 460 32.87 -12.65 -3.45
CA TYR A 460 32.19 -11.42 -3.88
C TYR A 460 31.79 -11.45 -5.36
N GLU A 461 30.49 -11.35 -5.61
CA GLU A 461 29.90 -11.16 -6.94
C GLU A 461 29.00 -9.91 -6.92
N ARG A 462 29.13 -9.04 -7.93
CA ARG A 462 28.48 -7.72 -7.98
C ARG A 462 26.94 -7.86 -8.11
N PRO A 463 26.15 -7.02 -7.41
CA PRO A 463 24.70 -6.88 -7.65
C PRO A 463 24.36 -6.60 -9.13
N GLN A 464 23.33 -7.26 -9.65
CA GLN A 464 22.85 -7.15 -11.02
C GLN A 464 21.48 -6.46 -11.07
N GLY A 465 21.33 -5.43 -11.90
CA GLY A 465 20.09 -4.66 -12.00
C GLY A 465 19.86 -3.67 -10.84
N ALA A 466 18.79 -2.87 -10.95
CA ALA A 466 18.52 -1.77 -10.03
C ALA A 466 18.07 -2.24 -8.64
N ILE A 467 17.36 -3.37 -8.56
CA ILE A 467 16.83 -3.91 -7.30
C ILE A 467 17.96 -4.52 -6.46
N GLU A 468 18.80 -5.39 -7.03
CA GLU A 468 19.95 -5.93 -6.30
C GLU A 468 20.90 -4.82 -5.83
N ALA A 469 21.14 -3.79 -6.66
CA ALA A 469 21.98 -2.65 -6.30
C ALA A 469 21.42 -1.87 -5.10
N LEU A 470 20.12 -1.56 -5.12
CA LEU A 470 19.44 -0.89 -4.00
C LEU A 470 19.50 -1.71 -2.72
N LEU A 471 19.20 -3.01 -2.81
CA LEU A 471 19.26 -3.93 -1.66
C LEU A 471 20.67 -4.00 -1.07
N SER A 472 21.68 -4.06 -1.93
CA SER A 472 23.08 -4.11 -1.54
C SER A 472 23.52 -2.82 -0.83
N GLU A 473 23.09 -1.65 -1.28
CA GLU A 473 23.38 -0.36 -0.63
C GLU A 473 22.73 -0.30 0.76
N ILE A 474 21.46 -0.65 0.86
CA ILE A 474 20.72 -0.66 2.14
C ILE A 474 21.37 -1.63 3.14
N TRP A 475 21.79 -2.81 2.68
CA TRP A 475 22.45 -3.79 3.54
C TRP A 475 23.84 -3.32 3.97
N ALA A 476 24.64 -2.75 3.06
CA ALA A 476 25.96 -2.22 3.39
C ALA A 476 25.86 -1.13 4.48
N GLU A 477 24.90 -0.21 4.34
CA GLU A 477 24.65 0.85 5.33
C GLU A 477 24.18 0.29 6.67
N LEU A 478 23.18 -0.61 6.68
CA LEU A 478 22.58 -1.12 7.92
C LEU A 478 23.50 -2.09 8.66
N LEU A 479 24.29 -2.88 7.94
CA LEU A 479 25.23 -3.86 8.51
C LEU A 479 26.61 -3.24 8.80
N GLN A 480 26.86 -2.01 8.35
CA GLN A 480 28.14 -1.31 8.49
C GLN A 480 29.30 -2.12 7.87
N VAL A 481 29.07 -2.63 6.66
CA VAL A 481 30.06 -3.39 5.87
C VAL A 481 30.39 -2.65 4.57
N ASP A 482 31.64 -2.73 4.12
CA ASP A 482 32.11 -1.95 2.97
C ASP A 482 31.37 -2.29 1.66
N ARG A 483 31.08 -3.58 1.43
CA ARG A 483 30.38 -4.07 0.22
C ARG A 483 29.58 -5.34 0.54
N VAL A 484 28.47 -5.54 -0.17
CA VAL A 484 27.61 -6.73 -0.10
C VAL A 484 27.54 -7.35 -1.50
N GLY A 485 27.92 -8.61 -1.62
CA GLY A 485 27.79 -9.40 -2.84
C GLY A 485 26.37 -9.93 -3.02
N ARG A 486 25.98 -10.24 -4.25
CA ARG A 486 24.61 -10.67 -4.58
C ARG A 486 24.19 -11.99 -3.88
N HIS A 487 25.17 -12.82 -3.54
CA HIS A 487 24.97 -14.10 -2.86
C HIS A 487 25.22 -14.02 -1.36
N ASP A 488 25.63 -12.87 -0.83
CA ASP A 488 25.87 -12.73 0.60
C ASP A 488 24.57 -12.88 1.39
N ASN A 489 24.66 -13.63 2.48
CA ASN A 489 23.53 -13.89 3.36
C ASN A 489 23.42 -12.79 4.42
N PHE A 490 22.24 -12.18 4.55
CA PHE A 490 21.96 -11.09 5.49
C PHE A 490 22.41 -11.41 6.91
N PHE A 491 22.06 -12.60 7.38
CA PHE A 491 22.32 -13.02 8.75
C PHE A 491 23.76 -13.49 8.96
N ALA A 492 24.42 -13.94 7.88
CA ALA A 492 25.85 -14.25 7.93
C ALA A 492 26.69 -12.98 8.01
N LEU A 493 26.26 -11.89 7.41
CA LEU A 493 26.90 -10.58 7.53
C LEU A 493 26.63 -9.86 8.86
N GLY A 494 26.08 -10.57 9.87
CA GLY A 494 25.74 -10.01 11.17
C GLY A 494 24.32 -9.43 11.27
N GLY A 495 23.51 -9.58 10.21
CA GLY A 495 22.10 -9.20 10.21
C GLY A 495 21.28 -9.99 11.22
N HIS A 496 20.22 -9.38 11.74
CA HIS A 496 19.33 -9.99 12.71
C HIS A 496 17.91 -9.43 12.60
N SER A 497 16.94 -10.00 13.32
CA SER A 497 15.52 -9.61 13.23
C SER A 497 15.28 -8.11 13.36
N LEU A 498 16.05 -7.39 14.19
CA LEU A 498 15.96 -5.92 14.30
C LEU A 498 16.43 -5.20 13.03
N LEU A 499 17.59 -5.59 12.50
CA LEU A 499 18.10 -5.05 11.24
C LEU A 499 17.22 -5.49 10.08
N ALA A 500 16.61 -6.68 10.14
CA ALA A 500 15.64 -7.16 9.16
C ALA A 500 14.36 -6.31 9.17
N ILE A 501 13.87 -5.91 10.35
CA ILE A 501 12.78 -4.92 10.48
C ILE A 501 13.19 -3.59 9.88
N ARG A 502 14.45 -3.15 10.08
CA ARG A 502 14.95 -1.92 9.45
C ARG A 502 15.05 -2.06 7.93
N VAL A 503 15.55 -3.18 7.41
CA VAL A 503 15.59 -3.48 5.98
C VAL A 503 14.17 -3.47 5.40
N ALA A 504 13.23 -4.19 6.03
CA ALA A 504 11.84 -4.22 5.61
C ALA A 504 11.21 -2.82 5.66
N GLY A 505 11.46 -2.03 6.70
CA GLY A 505 11.00 -0.64 6.79
C GLY A 505 11.63 0.29 5.75
N SER A 506 12.92 0.13 5.45
CA SER A 506 13.60 0.86 4.38
C SER A 506 13.09 0.49 2.99
N LEU A 507 12.58 -0.74 2.83
CA LEU A 507 12.06 -1.28 1.57
C LEU A 507 10.54 -1.24 1.47
N GLU A 508 9.80 -0.93 2.54
CA GLU A 508 8.34 -0.93 2.60
C GLU A 508 7.72 -0.02 1.53
N ARG A 509 8.42 1.07 1.19
CA ARG A 509 8.01 2.04 0.16
C ARG A 509 8.21 1.54 -1.26
N PHE A 510 9.07 0.54 -1.45
CA PHE A 510 9.39 -0.07 -2.73
C PHE A 510 8.62 -1.39 -2.93
N GLU A 511 8.50 -2.22 -1.89
CA GLU A 511 7.74 -3.46 -1.89
C GLU A 511 6.95 -3.60 -0.56
N PRO A 512 5.69 -3.13 -0.51
CA PRO A 512 4.89 -3.09 0.72
C PRO A 512 4.49 -4.49 1.23
N ASN A 513 4.62 -5.53 0.41
CA ASN A 513 4.39 -6.91 0.81
C ASN A 513 5.64 -7.59 1.38
N LEU A 514 6.81 -6.94 1.30
CA LEU A 514 8.05 -7.51 1.79
C LEU A 514 8.02 -7.60 3.32
N SER A 515 7.83 -8.82 3.81
CA SER A 515 7.83 -9.09 5.23
C SER A 515 9.24 -9.44 5.72
N VAL A 516 9.49 -9.27 7.02
CA VAL A 516 10.72 -9.80 7.65
C VAL A 516 10.86 -11.31 7.43
N LEU A 517 9.73 -12.04 7.32
CA LEU A 517 9.74 -13.47 7.00
C LEU A 517 10.32 -13.74 5.61
N ASP A 518 10.08 -12.86 4.64
CA ASP A 518 10.70 -12.96 3.31
C ASP A 518 12.22 -12.84 3.42
N LEU A 519 12.76 -11.99 4.29
CA LEU A 519 14.21 -11.91 4.53
C LEU A 519 14.77 -13.18 5.18
N PHE A 520 13.99 -13.86 6.03
CA PHE A 520 14.37 -15.16 6.58
C PHE A 520 14.30 -16.29 5.54
N LYS A 521 13.34 -16.22 4.61
CA LYS A 521 13.11 -17.22 3.57
C LYS A 521 14.03 -17.04 2.35
N TYR A 522 14.35 -15.79 2.02
CA TYR A 522 15.17 -15.35 0.89
C TYR A 522 16.33 -14.48 1.42
N PRO A 523 17.31 -15.08 2.13
CA PRO A 523 18.27 -14.34 2.93
C PRO A 523 19.43 -13.75 2.13
N THR A 524 19.42 -13.83 0.79
CA THR A 524 20.47 -13.26 -0.08
C THR A 524 19.91 -12.16 -0.97
N ILE A 525 20.75 -11.21 -1.39
CA ILE A 525 20.35 -10.11 -2.29
C ILE A 525 19.65 -10.64 -3.54
N ALA A 526 20.24 -11.65 -4.22
CA ALA A 526 19.67 -12.22 -5.44
C ALA A 526 18.32 -12.92 -5.20
N SER A 527 18.18 -13.69 -4.11
CA SER A 527 16.93 -14.39 -3.81
C SER A 527 15.81 -13.43 -3.39
N LEU A 528 16.15 -12.37 -2.67
CA LEU A 528 15.21 -11.32 -2.28
C LEU A 528 14.80 -10.45 -3.47
N ALA A 529 15.75 -10.07 -4.34
CA ALA A 529 15.46 -9.33 -5.56
C ALA A 529 14.52 -10.12 -6.47
N ALA A 530 14.82 -11.39 -6.73
CA ALA A 530 13.96 -12.26 -7.54
C ALA A 530 12.55 -12.42 -6.95
N ARG A 531 12.44 -12.43 -5.62
CA ARG A 531 11.16 -12.44 -4.91
C ARG A 531 10.36 -11.15 -5.15
N ILE A 532 11.02 -10.00 -4.98
CA ILE A 532 10.42 -8.67 -5.21
C ILE A 532 10.01 -8.53 -6.68
N GLU A 533 10.83 -8.96 -7.63
CA GLU A 533 10.51 -8.91 -9.06
C GLU A 533 9.30 -9.79 -9.44
N ARG A 534 9.20 -10.98 -8.82
CA ARG A 534 8.07 -11.90 -9.04
C ARG A 534 6.75 -11.34 -8.49
N GLU A 535 6.81 -10.53 -7.43
CA GLU A 535 5.64 -9.95 -6.76
C GLU A 535 5.31 -8.52 -7.23
N GLY A 536 6.29 -7.76 -7.70
CA GLY A 536 6.12 -6.47 -8.37
C GLY A 536 5.29 -6.59 -9.67
N ASN A 537 5.33 -7.76 -10.32
CA ASN A 537 4.43 -8.13 -11.41
C ASN A 537 2.98 -8.46 -10.96
N GLN A 538 2.70 -8.45 -9.65
CA GLN A 538 1.40 -8.76 -9.03
C GLN A 538 0.83 -7.58 -8.21
N ILE A 539 1.42 -6.39 -8.23
CA ILE A 539 0.86 -5.21 -7.54
C ILE A 539 -0.56 -4.95 -8.07
N SER A 540 -1.53 -4.94 -7.14
CA SER A 540 -2.93 -4.60 -7.42
C SER A 540 -2.99 -3.27 -8.19
N SER A 541 -3.42 -3.39 -9.44
CA SER A 541 -3.43 -2.40 -10.52
C SER A 541 -4.37 -1.21 -10.30
N ASP A 542 -5.00 -1.01 -9.14
CA ASP A 542 -6.07 0.00 -9.01
C ASP A 542 -5.75 1.13 -8.02
N ARG A 543 -4.49 1.28 -7.60
CA ARG A 543 -4.11 2.33 -6.62
C ARG A 543 -2.85 3.09 -7.02
N ALA A 544 -2.79 4.36 -6.60
CA ALA A 544 -1.57 5.15 -6.64
C ALA A 544 -0.56 4.62 -5.61
N ILE A 545 0.72 4.65 -5.94
CA ILE A 545 1.82 4.12 -5.13
C ILE A 545 2.54 5.30 -4.45
N CYS A 546 2.56 5.35 -3.12
CA CYS A 546 3.28 6.40 -2.40
C CYS A 546 4.79 6.13 -2.44
N ILE A 547 5.59 7.08 -2.91
CA ILE A 547 7.04 6.92 -3.11
C ILE A 547 7.84 7.83 -2.16
N GLY A 548 7.37 9.06 -1.96
CA GLY A 548 7.97 10.03 -1.05
C GLY A 548 7.00 10.44 0.05
N VAL A 549 7.26 10.00 1.29
CA VAL A 549 6.46 10.35 2.47
C VAL A 549 7.23 11.35 3.32
N GLY A 550 6.91 12.62 3.12
CA GLY A 550 7.45 13.78 3.81
C GLY A 550 6.81 15.05 3.25
N GLY A 551 6.36 15.94 4.13
CA GLY A 551 5.85 17.26 3.74
C GLY A 551 4.36 17.51 4.02
N THR A 552 4.03 18.79 4.22
CA THR A 552 2.66 19.28 4.41
C THR A 552 2.06 19.88 3.13
N GLY A 553 2.81 19.86 2.02
CA GLY A 553 2.36 20.42 0.74
C GLY A 553 1.45 19.47 -0.05
N ALA A 554 0.81 19.98 -1.10
CA ALA A 554 0.01 19.16 -2.01
C ALA A 554 0.89 18.11 -2.73
N PRO A 555 0.43 16.86 -2.89
CA PRO A 555 1.19 15.78 -3.53
C PRO A 555 1.48 16.06 -5.00
N LEU A 556 2.64 15.61 -5.47
CA LEU A 556 2.99 15.50 -6.88
C LEU A 556 2.70 14.07 -7.35
N PHE A 557 1.82 13.94 -8.33
CA PHE A 557 1.52 12.68 -9.01
C PHE A 557 2.38 12.52 -10.26
N LEU A 558 3.05 11.37 -10.39
CA LEU A 558 3.95 11.04 -11.49
C LEU A 558 3.44 9.81 -12.24
N THR A 559 3.22 9.94 -13.54
CA THR A 559 2.68 8.89 -14.42
C THR A 559 3.75 7.88 -14.84
N HIS A 560 3.37 6.67 -15.24
CA HIS A 560 4.32 5.72 -15.82
C HIS A 560 4.84 6.17 -17.20
N GLU A 561 6.04 5.71 -17.58
CA GLU A 561 6.61 5.97 -18.90
C GLU A 561 6.16 4.91 -19.94
N GLY A 562 6.72 4.94 -21.16
CA GLY A 562 6.28 4.13 -22.30
C GLY A 562 6.41 2.61 -22.14
N THR A 563 7.32 2.12 -21.30
CA THR A 563 7.39 0.68 -20.95
C THR A 563 6.40 0.27 -19.87
N GLY A 564 5.67 1.24 -19.27
CA GLY A 564 4.80 1.01 -18.12
C GLY A 564 5.52 1.10 -16.78
N SER A 565 6.80 1.47 -16.76
CA SER A 565 7.59 1.57 -15.54
C SER A 565 7.30 2.87 -14.78
N ILE A 566 7.28 2.76 -13.45
CA ILE A 566 7.28 3.91 -12.53
C ILE A 566 8.60 4.02 -11.76
N LEU A 567 9.63 3.22 -12.08
CA LEU A 567 10.87 3.17 -11.31
C LEU A 567 11.62 4.52 -11.31
N TYR A 568 11.51 5.29 -12.39
CA TYR A 568 12.11 6.62 -12.48
C TYR A 568 11.58 7.58 -11.40
N VAL A 569 10.34 7.37 -10.94
CA VAL A 569 9.71 8.20 -9.90
C VAL A 569 10.47 8.06 -8.58
N THR A 570 10.96 6.87 -8.26
CA THR A 570 11.77 6.62 -7.07
C THR A 570 13.11 7.34 -7.13
N SER A 571 13.79 7.30 -8.28
CA SER A 571 15.05 8.01 -8.49
C SER A 571 14.86 9.52 -8.39
N LEU A 572 13.83 10.06 -9.03
CA LEU A 572 13.51 11.48 -9.02
C LEU A 572 13.13 11.98 -7.63
N THR A 573 12.31 11.21 -6.88
CA THR A 573 11.80 11.58 -5.56
C THR A 573 12.92 11.89 -4.55
N ARG A 574 14.07 11.21 -4.62
CA ARG A 574 15.21 11.45 -3.72
C ARG A 574 15.81 12.85 -3.86
N HIS A 575 15.54 13.53 -4.97
CA HIS A 575 16.09 14.83 -5.31
C HIS A 575 15.05 15.95 -5.32
N LEU A 576 13.79 15.65 -4.97
CA LEU A 576 12.75 16.64 -4.78
C LEU A 576 12.82 17.25 -3.37
N ASP A 577 12.24 18.44 -3.22
CA ASP A 577 12.03 19.05 -1.91
C ASP A 577 11.24 18.10 -1.01
N ARG A 578 11.76 17.86 0.19
CA ARG A 578 11.16 16.97 1.20
C ARG A 578 9.77 17.43 1.67
N GLN A 579 9.32 18.63 1.32
CA GLN A 579 7.97 19.12 1.60
C GLN A 579 6.93 18.72 0.54
N ILE A 580 7.34 18.09 -0.57
CA ILE A 580 6.47 17.67 -1.68
C ILE A 580 6.27 16.15 -1.59
N PRO A 581 5.11 15.67 -1.10
CA PRO A 581 4.80 14.24 -1.15
C PRO A 581 4.71 13.76 -2.60
N THR A 582 5.17 12.54 -2.90
CA THR A 582 5.16 12.01 -4.28
C THR A 582 4.44 10.67 -4.40
N TRP A 583 3.68 10.54 -5.48
CA TRP A 583 2.87 9.36 -5.79
C TRP A 583 3.08 8.93 -7.24
N GLY A 584 3.41 7.66 -7.45
CA GLY A 584 3.46 7.03 -8.77
C GLY A 584 2.10 6.50 -9.22
N LEU A 585 1.77 6.65 -10.49
CA LEU A 585 0.53 6.17 -11.11
C LEU A 585 0.83 5.01 -12.08
N PRO A 586 0.67 3.75 -11.65
CA PRO A 586 1.06 2.59 -12.45
C PRO A 586 0.08 2.29 -13.61
N PRO A 587 0.54 1.57 -14.67
CA PRO A 587 -0.33 1.07 -15.73
C PRO A 587 -1.26 -0.04 -15.21
N LYS A 588 -2.15 -0.55 -16.07
CA LYS A 588 -2.92 -1.78 -15.79
C LYS A 588 -2.00 -2.98 -15.65
N ALA A 589 -2.45 -4.00 -14.91
CA ALA A 589 -1.66 -5.22 -14.77
C ALA A 589 -1.59 -5.96 -16.12
N PRO A 590 -0.51 -6.72 -16.39
CA PRO A 590 -0.28 -7.33 -17.71
C PRO A 590 -1.35 -8.35 -18.14
N HIS A 591 -2.08 -8.91 -17.18
CA HIS A 591 -3.15 -9.88 -17.42
C HIS A 591 -4.51 -9.21 -17.66
N GLU A 592 -4.63 -7.91 -17.45
CA GLU A 592 -5.85 -7.14 -17.71
C GLU A 592 -5.88 -6.69 -19.17
N SER A 593 -7.08 -6.51 -19.72
CA SER A 593 -7.23 -5.94 -21.05
C SER A 593 -6.65 -4.52 -21.11
N PRO A 594 -5.75 -4.23 -22.06
CA PRO A 594 -5.14 -2.91 -22.20
C PRO A 594 -6.20 -1.88 -22.55
N LEU A 595 -5.99 -0.65 -22.06
CA LEU A 595 -6.82 0.50 -22.44
C LEU A 595 -6.46 0.94 -23.87
N ARG A 596 -7.47 1.32 -24.65
CA ARG A 596 -7.34 1.66 -26.08
C ARG A 596 -7.11 3.15 -26.34
N THR A 597 -7.20 3.99 -25.30
CA THR A 597 -7.16 5.45 -25.43
C THR A 597 -6.35 6.09 -24.30
N ILE A 598 -5.68 7.22 -24.59
CA ILE A 598 -5.01 8.06 -23.59
C ILE A 598 -6.04 8.63 -22.60
N GLU A 599 -7.22 8.99 -23.07
CA GLU A 599 -8.32 9.50 -22.27
C GLU A 599 -8.81 8.47 -21.24
N GLY A 600 -8.92 7.20 -21.63
CA GLY A 600 -9.25 6.09 -20.72
C GLY A 600 -8.15 5.85 -19.68
N MET A 601 -6.88 5.89 -20.10
CA MET A 601 -5.73 5.78 -19.19
C MET A 601 -5.73 6.91 -18.15
N ALA A 602 -5.94 8.15 -18.58
CA ALA A 602 -6.02 9.31 -17.71
C ALA A 602 -7.22 9.25 -16.75
N SER A 603 -8.39 8.82 -17.22
CA SER A 603 -9.59 8.68 -16.38
C SER A 603 -9.39 7.68 -15.24
N ARG A 604 -8.73 6.55 -15.53
CA ARG A 604 -8.33 5.59 -14.51
C ARG A 604 -7.33 6.20 -13.51
N MET A 605 -6.32 6.92 -14.01
CA MET A 605 -5.34 7.58 -13.14
C MET A 605 -5.97 8.65 -12.25
N ILE A 606 -6.93 9.42 -12.73
CA ILE A 606 -7.70 10.39 -11.93
C ILE A 606 -8.46 9.69 -10.80
N THR A 607 -8.99 8.49 -11.05
CA THR A 607 -9.65 7.69 -10.00
C THR A 607 -8.67 7.33 -8.88
N MET A 608 -7.44 6.94 -9.24
CA MET A 608 -6.37 6.69 -8.26
C MET A 608 -5.97 7.95 -7.50
N MET A 609 -5.84 9.08 -8.21
CA MET A 609 -5.49 10.37 -7.62
C MET A 609 -6.55 10.83 -6.62
N ARG A 610 -7.85 10.69 -6.96
CA ARG A 610 -8.98 11.05 -6.09
C ARG A 610 -9.05 10.21 -4.82
N ALA A 611 -8.56 8.97 -4.84
CA ALA A 611 -8.44 8.15 -3.65
C ALA A 611 -7.38 8.67 -2.66
N VAL A 612 -6.36 9.38 -3.16
CA VAL A 612 -5.30 10.02 -2.36
C VAL A 612 -5.71 11.43 -1.95
N GLN A 613 -6.17 12.23 -2.90
CA GLN A 613 -6.57 13.61 -2.75
C GLN A 613 -7.93 13.81 -3.47
N PRO A 614 -9.06 13.85 -2.74
CA PRO A 614 -10.39 13.91 -3.36
C PRO A 614 -10.68 15.14 -4.23
N SER A 615 -10.04 16.28 -3.93
CA SER A 615 -10.23 17.56 -4.62
C SER A 615 -8.90 18.30 -4.79
N GLY A 616 -8.80 19.14 -5.82
CA GLY A 616 -7.60 19.94 -6.09
C GLY A 616 -7.25 20.95 -4.97
N PRO A 617 -6.08 21.62 -5.09
CA PRO A 617 -5.25 21.69 -6.28
C PRO A 617 -4.37 20.45 -6.53
N TYR A 618 -4.38 19.95 -7.77
CA TYR A 618 -3.53 18.84 -8.19
C TYR A 618 -2.19 19.33 -8.77
N ARG A 619 -1.14 18.55 -8.55
CA ARG A 619 0.17 18.70 -9.19
C ARG A 619 0.49 17.40 -9.90
N ILE A 620 0.68 17.45 -11.22
CA ILE A 620 0.92 16.25 -12.03
C ILE A 620 2.16 16.47 -12.89
N ALA A 621 2.98 15.43 -13.05
CA ALA A 621 4.05 15.42 -14.03
C ALA A 621 4.23 14.03 -14.63
N GLY A 622 4.98 13.93 -15.72
CA GLY A 622 5.32 12.66 -16.32
C GLY A 622 6.51 12.75 -17.26
N TRP A 623 7.29 11.67 -17.34
CA TRP A 623 8.43 11.56 -18.25
C TRP A 623 8.09 10.81 -19.52
N SER A 624 8.63 11.28 -20.64
CA SER A 624 8.43 10.68 -21.96
C SER A 624 6.92 10.53 -22.26
N PHE A 625 6.45 9.34 -22.65
CA PHE A 625 5.01 9.03 -22.79
C PHE A 625 4.16 9.47 -21.58
N GLY A 626 4.72 9.39 -20.37
CA GLY A 626 4.06 9.81 -19.14
C GLY A 626 3.64 11.28 -19.15
N GLY A 627 4.37 12.16 -19.83
CA GLY A 627 3.97 13.57 -19.94
C GLY A 627 2.69 13.77 -20.75
N VAL A 628 2.45 12.94 -21.78
CA VAL A 628 1.20 12.96 -22.56
C VAL A 628 0.02 12.56 -21.66
N LEU A 629 0.21 11.53 -20.83
CA LEU A 629 -0.77 11.13 -19.82
C LEU A 629 -1.02 12.24 -18.79
N ALA A 630 0.05 12.88 -18.29
CA ALA A 630 -0.05 13.98 -17.34
C ALA A 630 -0.84 15.17 -17.92
N TYR A 631 -0.63 15.46 -19.21
CA TYR A 631 -1.36 16.49 -19.93
C TYR A 631 -2.86 16.17 -20.03
N GLU A 632 -3.21 14.94 -20.43
CA GLU A 632 -4.62 14.53 -20.52
C GLU A 632 -5.31 14.50 -19.14
N ILE A 633 -4.60 14.07 -18.09
CA ILE A 633 -5.09 14.16 -16.71
C ILE A 633 -5.46 15.61 -16.38
N ALA A 634 -4.60 16.57 -16.72
CA ALA A 634 -4.88 17.98 -16.49
C ALA A 634 -6.09 18.48 -17.29
N VAL A 635 -6.24 18.08 -18.56
CA VAL A 635 -7.43 18.39 -19.38
C VAL A 635 -8.71 17.91 -18.70
N GLN A 636 -8.74 16.66 -18.25
CA GLN A 636 -9.91 16.09 -17.61
C GLN A 636 -10.23 16.70 -16.24
N LEU A 637 -9.22 17.02 -15.44
CA LEU A 637 -9.40 17.70 -14.15
C LEU A 637 -9.94 19.12 -14.35
N ILE A 638 -9.37 19.90 -15.27
CA ILE A 638 -9.88 21.25 -15.61
C ILE A 638 -11.32 21.17 -16.14
N GLY A 639 -11.60 20.17 -16.98
CA GLY A 639 -12.96 19.89 -17.45
C GLY A 639 -13.94 19.51 -16.33
N ALA A 640 -13.44 18.96 -15.22
CA ALA A 640 -14.21 18.64 -14.02
C ALA A 640 -14.27 19.81 -13.02
N ASP A 641 -13.83 21.01 -13.41
CA ASP A 641 -13.71 22.20 -12.56
C ASP A 641 -12.77 22.05 -11.36
N GLU A 642 -11.80 21.12 -11.46
CA GLU A 642 -10.74 20.95 -10.47
C GLU A 642 -9.57 21.89 -10.75
N LYS A 643 -8.95 22.38 -9.67
CA LYS A 643 -7.74 23.22 -9.78
C LYS A 643 -6.52 22.35 -10.06
N VAL A 644 -5.70 22.75 -11.04
CA VAL A 644 -4.39 22.14 -11.33
C VAL A 644 -3.33 23.24 -11.19
N ASP A 645 -2.53 23.17 -10.13
CA ASP A 645 -1.54 24.21 -9.79
C ASP A 645 -0.18 23.95 -10.41
N PHE A 646 0.09 22.73 -10.87
CA PHE A 646 1.33 22.40 -11.55
C PHE A 646 1.14 21.28 -12.57
N LEU A 647 1.61 21.52 -13.80
CA LEU A 647 1.74 20.50 -14.85
C LEU A 647 3.19 20.48 -15.36
N GLY A 648 3.86 19.35 -15.18
CA GLY A 648 5.24 19.13 -15.62
C GLY A 648 5.36 18.09 -16.74
N LEU A 649 6.00 18.45 -17.84
CA LEU A 649 6.30 17.56 -18.94
C LEU A 649 7.82 17.33 -18.97
N LEU A 650 8.26 16.12 -18.64
CA LEU A 650 9.69 15.79 -18.58
C LEU A 650 10.09 15.15 -19.90
N ASP A 651 10.77 15.93 -20.74
CA ASP A 651 11.29 15.56 -22.05
C ASP A 651 10.27 14.82 -22.94
N THR A 652 9.05 15.36 -22.94
CA THR A 652 7.87 14.82 -23.63
C THR A 652 7.64 15.54 -24.96
N VAL A 653 7.89 14.90 -26.09
CA VAL A 653 7.66 15.52 -27.41
C VAL A 653 6.19 15.38 -27.84
N TYR A 654 5.61 16.43 -28.44
CA TYR A 654 4.27 16.38 -29.04
C TYR A 654 4.35 16.36 -30.56
N ALA A 655 3.94 15.23 -31.16
CA ALA A 655 4.23 14.88 -32.55
C ALA A 655 3.14 15.27 -33.57
N ALA A 656 2.32 16.30 -33.33
CA ALA A 656 1.20 16.60 -34.23
C ALA A 656 1.59 17.23 -35.58
N ARG A 657 2.87 17.62 -35.77
CA ARG A 657 3.33 18.19 -37.06
C ARG A 657 4.78 17.90 -37.45
N TYR A 658 5.58 17.31 -36.56
CA TYR A 658 7.01 17.08 -36.77
C TYR A 658 7.46 15.80 -36.06
N GLY A 659 7.53 14.68 -36.79
CA GLY A 659 8.25 13.48 -36.35
C GLY A 659 7.62 12.75 -35.16
N ARG A 660 7.52 11.43 -35.29
CA ARG A 660 6.91 10.55 -34.30
C ARG A 660 7.79 10.50 -33.04
N LEU A 661 7.19 10.20 -31.87
CA LEU A 661 7.87 10.15 -30.55
C LEU A 661 9.14 9.27 -30.53
N LEU A 662 9.18 8.33 -31.45
CA LEU A 662 10.31 7.56 -31.93
C LEU A 662 10.13 7.61 -33.45
N ASP A 663 11.16 7.76 -34.27
CA ASP A 663 11.05 7.68 -35.75
C ASP A 663 10.68 6.24 -36.23
N LEU A 664 9.89 5.52 -35.44
CA LEU A 664 9.33 4.22 -35.76
C LEU A 664 8.39 4.36 -36.97
N PRO A 665 8.59 3.55 -38.02
CA PRO A 665 7.59 3.41 -39.07
C PRO A 665 6.25 3.01 -38.44
N THR A 666 5.15 3.60 -38.94
CA THR A 666 3.74 3.30 -38.65
C THR A 666 3.34 1.84 -38.90
N ASN A 667 4.31 1.04 -39.31
CA ASN A 667 4.20 -0.28 -39.88
C ASN A 667 4.83 -1.32 -38.96
N ILE A 668 5.38 -0.94 -37.80
CA ILE A 668 5.86 -1.90 -36.80
C ILE A 668 4.65 -2.55 -36.17
N LEU A 669 4.42 -3.81 -36.53
CA LEU A 669 3.20 -4.54 -36.19
C LEU A 669 3.37 -5.46 -34.98
N ASP A 670 4.61 -5.76 -34.59
CA ASP A 670 4.90 -6.71 -33.50
C ASP A 670 6.18 -6.38 -32.70
N GLU A 671 6.36 -7.07 -31.56
CA GLU A 671 7.46 -6.83 -30.63
C GLU A 671 8.84 -7.13 -31.23
N LYS A 672 8.93 -8.04 -32.21
CA LYS A 672 10.20 -8.42 -32.84
C LYS A 672 10.73 -7.31 -33.73
N GLU A 673 9.83 -6.70 -34.51
CA GLU A 673 10.17 -5.55 -35.35
C GLU A 673 10.59 -4.33 -34.51
N LEU A 674 9.95 -4.12 -33.35
CA LEU A 674 10.37 -3.08 -32.42
C LEU A 674 11.77 -3.35 -31.84
N LEU A 675 12.02 -4.59 -31.39
CA LEU A 675 13.34 -4.98 -30.90
C LEU A 675 14.42 -4.80 -31.98
N LEU A 676 14.14 -5.22 -33.21
CA LEU A 676 15.07 -5.08 -34.34
C LEU A 676 15.38 -3.60 -34.64
N ASN A 677 14.39 -2.71 -34.53
CA ASN A 677 14.62 -1.28 -34.73
C ASN A 677 15.47 -0.67 -33.62
N LEU A 678 15.27 -1.04 -32.35
CA LEU A 678 16.14 -0.61 -31.25
C LEU A 678 17.58 -1.10 -31.44
N ILE A 679 17.76 -2.32 -31.95
CA ILE A 679 19.08 -2.88 -32.29
C ILE A 679 19.72 -2.08 -33.43
N ASN A 680 18.94 -1.74 -34.46
CA ASN A 680 19.39 -0.93 -35.58
C ASN A 680 19.87 0.46 -35.14
N GLU A 681 19.13 1.13 -34.26
CA GLU A 681 19.53 2.45 -33.74
C GLU A 681 20.87 2.42 -33.00
N ASN A 682 21.11 1.38 -32.17
CA ASN A 682 22.40 1.19 -31.52
C ASN A 682 23.51 0.87 -32.54
N ALA A 683 23.21 0.07 -33.56
CA ALA A 683 24.17 -0.29 -34.61
C ALA A 683 24.58 0.89 -35.51
N LEU A 684 23.73 1.92 -35.66
CA LEU A 684 24.09 3.15 -36.40
C LEU A 684 25.28 3.90 -35.78
N GLN A 685 25.58 3.66 -34.49
CA GLN A 685 26.72 4.25 -33.80
C GLN A 685 28.01 3.40 -33.93
N ASP A 686 27.91 2.14 -34.36
CA ASP A 686 29.05 1.21 -34.51
C ASP A 686 28.94 0.37 -35.80
N VAL A 687 29.72 0.77 -36.81
CA VAL A 687 29.78 0.14 -38.14
C VAL A 687 30.15 -1.35 -38.08
N SER A 688 30.82 -1.81 -37.02
CA SER A 688 31.20 -3.22 -36.86
C SER A 688 30.01 -4.16 -36.66
N LEU A 689 28.84 -3.63 -36.25
CA LEU A 689 27.62 -4.39 -35.99
C LEU A 689 26.76 -4.62 -37.24
N GLN A 690 27.06 -3.96 -38.37
CA GLN A 690 26.25 -4.01 -39.59
C GLN A 690 26.04 -5.41 -40.19
N PRO A 691 27.05 -6.31 -40.21
CA PRO A 691 26.85 -7.67 -40.71
C PRO A 691 25.87 -8.50 -39.85
N LYS A 692 25.96 -8.35 -38.52
CA LYS A 692 25.06 -9.02 -37.58
C LYS A 692 23.63 -8.49 -37.71
N LEU A 693 23.47 -7.18 -37.85
CA LEU A 693 22.17 -6.55 -38.11
C LEU A 693 21.51 -7.09 -39.39
N THR A 694 22.27 -7.21 -40.49
CA THR A 694 21.74 -7.75 -41.77
C THR A 694 21.23 -9.19 -41.61
N GLN A 695 21.91 -9.99 -40.79
CA GLN A 695 21.50 -11.36 -40.47
C GLN A 695 20.19 -11.38 -39.64
N LEU A 696 20.08 -10.53 -38.62
CA LEU A 696 18.86 -10.39 -37.80
C LEU A 696 17.66 -9.90 -38.64
N GLN A 697 17.87 -8.92 -39.53
CA GLN A 697 16.86 -8.41 -40.46
C GLN A 697 16.28 -9.51 -41.37
N SER A 698 17.11 -10.48 -41.77
CA SER A 698 16.67 -11.60 -42.61
C SER A 698 15.94 -12.70 -41.81
N ALA A 699 16.19 -12.80 -40.50
CA ALA A 699 15.67 -13.85 -39.63
C ALA A 699 14.36 -13.47 -38.91
N VAL A 700 14.11 -12.18 -38.66
CA VAL A 700 12.99 -11.67 -37.83
C VAL A 700 11.61 -12.18 -38.26
N ALA A 701 11.39 -12.33 -39.56
CA ALA A 701 10.11 -12.80 -40.12
C ALA A 701 9.90 -14.32 -39.98
N GLN A 702 10.97 -15.09 -39.74
CA GLN A 702 10.94 -16.56 -39.74
C GLN A 702 10.96 -17.18 -38.33
N MET A 703 11.10 -16.37 -37.28
CA MET A 703 11.23 -16.80 -35.88
C MET A 703 10.07 -16.27 -35.03
N ASP A 704 9.72 -17.01 -33.97
CA ASP A 704 8.92 -16.47 -32.87
C ASP A 704 9.77 -15.53 -31.99
N PHE A 705 9.15 -14.85 -31.03
CA PHE A 705 9.85 -13.85 -30.22
C PHE A 705 10.94 -14.48 -29.36
N GLU A 706 10.67 -15.61 -28.69
CA GLU A 706 11.68 -16.26 -27.83
C GLU A 706 12.91 -16.70 -28.64
N THR A 707 12.71 -17.29 -29.83
CA THR A 707 13.80 -17.72 -30.71
C THR A 707 14.56 -16.53 -31.28
N PHE A 708 13.86 -15.47 -31.68
CA PHE A 708 14.49 -14.25 -32.18
C PHE A 708 15.32 -13.57 -31.10
N PHE A 709 14.79 -13.45 -29.87
CA PHE A 709 15.51 -12.88 -28.74
C PHE A 709 16.76 -13.69 -28.39
N ALA A 710 16.67 -15.03 -28.35
CA ALA A 710 17.83 -15.89 -28.13
C ALA A 710 18.92 -15.69 -29.20
N CYS A 711 18.52 -15.55 -30.47
CA CYS A 711 19.44 -15.25 -31.57
C CYS A 711 20.13 -13.88 -31.38
N CYS A 712 19.38 -12.84 -30.95
CA CYS A 712 19.96 -11.54 -30.61
C CYS A 712 20.96 -11.65 -29.44
N ASP A 713 20.65 -12.45 -28.42
CA ASP A 713 21.49 -12.62 -27.23
C ASP A 713 22.80 -13.37 -27.55
N GLU A 714 22.72 -14.46 -28.32
CA GLU A 714 23.88 -15.21 -28.83
C GLU A 714 24.82 -14.32 -29.67
N MET A 715 24.26 -13.37 -30.42
CA MET A 715 25.03 -12.42 -31.21
C MET A 715 25.54 -11.21 -30.41
N SER A 716 25.23 -11.15 -29.10
CA SER A 716 25.49 -10.00 -28.21
C SER A 716 24.92 -8.69 -28.76
N MET A 717 23.72 -8.76 -29.31
CA MET A 717 23.00 -7.65 -29.94
C MET A 717 21.79 -7.17 -29.14
N VAL A 718 21.48 -7.79 -28.00
CA VAL A 718 20.41 -7.31 -27.11
C VAL A 718 20.79 -5.92 -26.56
N PRO A 719 19.92 -4.89 -26.70
CA PRO A 719 20.16 -3.57 -26.14
C PRO A 719 20.47 -3.64 -24.64
N GLU A 720 21.40 -2.82 -24.16
CA GLU A 720 21.87 -2.84 -22.75
C GLU A 720 20.72 -2.69 -21.75
N VAL A 721 19.67 -1.93 -22.11
CA VAL A 721 18.44 -1.75 -21.31
C VAL A 721 17.70 -3.06 -21.01
N PHE A 722 17.92 -4.11 -21.82
CA PHE A 722 17.32 -5.43 -21.66
C PHE A 722 18.31 -6.49 -21.16
N SER A 723 19.54 -6.09 -20.82
CA SER A 723 20.57 -7.03 -20.36
C SER A 723 20.14 -7.75 -19.08
N GLY A 724 20.27 -9.09 -19.06
CA GLY A 724 19.88 -9.93 -17.92
C GLY A 724 18.37 -10.20 -17.79
N GLN A 725 17.53 -9.67 -18.70
CA GLN A 725 16.10 -9.94 -18.72
C GLN A 725 15.77 -11.20 -19.53
N THR A 726 14.72 -11.90 -19.13
CA THR A 726 14.17 -13.03 -19.89
C THR A 726 13.42 -12.55 -21.15
N ALA A 727 13.33 -13.41 -22.17
CA ALA A 727 12.56 -13.09 -23.39
C ALA A 727 11.13 -12.61 -23.09
N ASN A 728 10.46 -13.21 -22.09
CA ASN A 728 9.10 -12.80 -21.70
C ASN A 728 9.05 -11.38 -21.12
N GLN A 729 10.02 -11.00 -20.26
CA GLN A 729 10.07 -9.65 -19.68
C GLN A 729 10.31 -8.60 -20.77
N VAL A 730 11.21 -8.88 -21.71
CA VAL A 730 11.50 -7.99 -22.84
C VAL A 730 10.28 -7.88 -23.75
N LYS A 731 9.65 -9.01 -24.10
CA LYS A 731 8.43 -9.04 -24.92
C LYS A 731 7.32 -8.18 -24.32
N GLN A 732 7.08 -8.30 -23.02
CA GLN A 732 6.04 -7.54 -22.33
C GLN A 732 6.33 -6.03 -22.29
N SER A 733 7.60 -5.65 -22.09
CA SER A 733 8.04 -4.25 -22.12
C SER A 733 7.84 -3.64 -23.51
N LEU A 734 8.25 -4.37 -24.55
CA LEU A 734 8.06 -3.96 -25.95
C LEU A 734 6.58 -3.87 -26.33
N HIS A 735 5.76 -4.82 -25.88
CA HIS A 735 4.31 -4.79 -26.07
C HIS A 735 3.68 -3.53 -25.46
N SER A 736 4.14 -3.14 -24.27
CA SER A 736 3.69 -1.92 -23.59
C SER A 736 4.07 -0.65 -24.38
N VAL A 737 5.29 -0.61 -24.92
CA VAL A 737 5.75 0.48 -25.81
C VAL A 737 4.92 0.56 -27.09
N LEU A 738 4.62 -0.58 -27.73
CA LEU A 738 3.75 -0.62 -28.92
C LEU A 738 2.34 -0.12 -28.60
N THR A 739 1.79 -0.52 -27.45
CA THR A 739 0.49 -0.04 -26.98
C THR A 739 0.52 1.48 -26.76
N ALA A 740 1.52 1.98 -26.03
CA ALA A 740 1.73 3.42 -25.79
C ALA A 740 1.84 4.20 -27.11
N HIS A 741 2.59 3.69 -28.08
CA HIS A 741 2.72 4.29 -29.41
C HIS A 741 1.39 4.32 -30.16
N SER A 742 0.66 3.20 -30.17
CA SER A 742 -0.64 3.07 -30.85
C SER A 742 -1.69 4.02 -30.27
N VAL A 743 -1.80 4.12 -28.94
CA VAL A 743 -2.76 5.04 -28.32
C VAL A 743 -2.35 6.50 -28.48
N HIS A 744 -1.04 6.81 -28.46
CA HIS A 744 -0.57 8.17 -28.69
C HIS A 744 -0.82 8.63 -30.14
N ALA A 745 -0.64 7.75 -31.12
CA ALA A 745 -0.93 8.06 -32.53
C ALA A 745 -2.39 8.48 -32.78
N ASN A 746 -3.30 8.02 -31.93
CA ASN A 746 -4.74 8.34 -32.00
C ASN A 746 -5.16 9.45 -31.04
N TYR A 747 -4.23 10.10 -30.33
CA TYR A 747 -4.49 11.14 -29.35
C TYR A 747 -4.21 12.54 -29.90
N ALA A 748 -5.12 13.47 -29.65
CA ALA A 748 -4.95 14.88 -29.98
C ALA A 748 -5.10 15.75 -28.73
N ALA A 749 -3.99 16.33 -28.28
CA ALA A 749 -3.95 17.20 -27.13
C ALA A 749 -4.78 18.47 -27.35
N GLN A 750 -5.42 18.93 -26.29
CA GLN A 750 -6.34 20.05 -26.32
C GLN A 750 -5.78 21.26 -25.54
N PRO A 751 -5.95 22.50 -26.02
CA PRO A 751 -5.48 23.68 -25.30
C PRO A 751 -6.06 23.75 -23.89
N ILE A 752 -5.21 24.02 -22.90
CA ILE A 752 -5.58 24.22 -21.49
C ILE A 752 -5.18 25.63 -21.02
N PRO A 753 -5.96 26.26 -20.12
CA PRO A 753 -5.75 27.64 -19.69
C PRO A 753 -4.75 27.79 -18.53
N ILE A 754 -3.81 26.85 -18.36
CA ILE A 754 -2.83 26.87 -17.26
C ILE A 754 -1.38 26.84 -17.79
N PRO A 755 -0.40 27.33 -17.02
CA PRO A 755 1.01 27.19 -17.37
C PRO A 755 1.46 25.73 -17.45
N VAL A 756 2.27 25.40 -18.46
CA VAL A 756 2.86 24.08 -18.70
C VAL A 756 4.38 24.19 -18.58
N HIS A 757 4.97 23.42 -17.66
CA HIS A 757 6.41 23.43 -17.41
C HIS A 757 7.07 22.28 -18.15
N PHE A 758 7.81 22.60 -19.20
CA PHE A 758 8.49 21.64 -20.06
C PHE A 758 9.97 21.57 -19.71
N PHE A 759 10.39 20.45 -19.13
CA PHE A 759 11.79 20.17 -18.76
C PHE A 759 12.45 19.41 -19.90
N TYR A 760 13.44 19.99 -20.56
CA TYR A 760 14.04 19.40 -21.76
C TYR A 760 15.50 19.04 -21.57
N ALA A 761 15.92 17.94 -22.18
CA ALA A 761 17.29 17.47 -22.19
C ALA A 761 18.18 18.38 -23.08
N GLU A 762 19.22 18.99 -22.51
CA GLU A 762 20.07 19.95 -23.21
C GLU A 762 20.79 19.36 -24.43
N GLU A 763 21.16 18.08 -24.39
CA GLU A 763 21.91 17.43 -25.49
C GLU A 763 21.03 17.16 -26.73
N GLN A 764 19.71 17.19 -26.59
CA GLN A 764 18.78 17.14 -27.73
C GLN A 764 18.56 18.51 -28.38
N ALA A 765 18.81 19.61 -27.66
CA ALA A 765 18.46 20.96 -28.10
C ALA A 765 19.45 21.48 -29.16
N ARG A 766 19.23 21.13 -30.43
CA ARG A 766 19.91 21.76 -31.57
C ARG A 766 19.33 23.15 -31.86
N PRO A 767 20.07 24.08 -32.49
CA PRO A 767 19.53 25.37 -32.90
C PRO A 767 18.26 25.19 -33.76
N GLY A 768 17.13 25.73 -33.28
CA GLY A 768 15.82 25.62 -33.96
C GLY A 768 14.95 24.43 -33.53
N TRP A 769 15.42 23.57 -32.62
CA TRP A 769 14.60 22.51 -32.03
C TRP A 769 13.41 23.08 -31.25
N ARG A 770 12.29 22.39 -31.32
CA ARG A 770 11.04 22.73 -30.65
C ARG A 770 10.35 21.43 -30.17
N PRO A 771 9.68 21.46 -29.01
CA PRO A 771 9.06 20.27 -28.44
C PRO A 771 7.69 19.92 -29.05
N GLY A 772 7.17 20.75 -29.96
CA GLY A 772 5.90 20.55 -30.66
C GLY A 772 4.67 21.02 -29.87
N TRP A 773 4.80 21.20 -28.54
CA TRP A 773 3.74 21.69 -27.67
C TRP A 773 3.31 23.13 -27.97
N GLU A 774 4.15 23.94 -28.62
CA GLU A 774 3.81 25.32 -29.04
C GLU A 774 2.64 25.40 -30.03
N VAL A 775 2.27 24.29 -30.67
CA VAL A 775 1.09 24.21 -31.55
C VAL A 775 -0.22 24.22 -30.75
N ILE A 776 -0.18 23.77 -29.48
CA ILE A 776 -1.35 23.59 -28.62
C ILE A 776 -1.35 24.56 -27.45
N VAL A 777 -0.19 24.79 -26.84
CA VAL A 777 0.01 25.64 -25.67
C VAL A 777 0.53 27.01 -26.14
N PRO A 778 -0.19 28.11 -25.86
CA PRO A 778 0.28 29.45 -26.17
C PRO A 778 1.66 29.75 -25.57
N ASP A 779 2.49 30.51 -26.29
CA ASP A 779 3.87 30.83 -25.87
C ASP A 779 3.96 31.44 -24.46
N ASN A 780 2.95 32.21 -24.03
CA ASN A 780 2.93 32.82 -22.70
C ASN A 780 2.61 31.83 -21.56
N LEU A 781 2.14 30.63 -21.89
CA LEU A 781 1.83 29.55 -20.94
C LEU A 781 2.85 28.41 -21.00
N LEU A 782 3.71 28.34 -22.02
CA LEU A 782 4.73 27.30 -22.14
C LEU A 782 6.06 27.76 -21.50
N HIS A 783 6.45 27.14 -20.40
CA HIS A 783 7.70 27.43 -19.69
C HIS A 783 8.75 26.36 -19.98
N LEU A 784 9.77 26.72 -20.77
CA LEU A 784 10.87 25.82 -21.12
C LEU A 784 11.98 25.88 -20.06
N ILE A 785 12.39 24.73 -19.54
CA ILE A 785 13.39 24.59 -18.46
C ILE A 785 14.46 23.58 -18.92
N PRO A 786 15.72 23.99 -19.12
CA PRO A 786 16.79 23.07 -19.51
C PRO A 786 17.22 22.16 -18.34
N VAL A 787 17.57 20.91 -18.67
CA VAL A 787 18.12 19.91 -17.75
C VAL A 787 19.30 19.21 -18.44
N PRO A 788 20.45 19.02 -17.76
CA PRO A 788 21.60 18.33 -18.35
C PRO A 788 21.32 16.89 -18.77
N GLY A 789 22.02 16.42 -19.80
CA GLY A 789 21.93 15.07 -20.35
C GLY A 789 21.06 14.96 -21.60
N ASP A 790 20.75 13.71 -21.95
CA ASP A 790 19.83 13.28 -23.00
C ASP A 790 18.52 12.72 -22.40
N HIS A 791 17.61 12.25 -23.26
CA HIS A 791 16.30 11.70 -22.86
C HIS A 791 16.36 10.66 -21.74
N LEU A 792 17.34 9.75 -21.80
CA LEU A 792 17.52 8.66 -20.84
C LEU A 792 18.43 9.10 -19.68
N SER A 793 19.56 9.74 -19.99
CA SER A 793 20.54 10.10 -18.98
C SER A 793 20.06 11.22 -18.04
N MET A 794 19.04 12.01 -18.40
CA MET A 794 18.40 12.97 -17.49
C MET A 794 17.76 12.30 -16.26
N MET A 795 17.38 11.02 -16.36
CA MET A 795 16.79 10.22 -15.27
C MET A 795 17.83 9.43 -14.47
N SER A 796 19.11 9.59 -14.79
CA SER A 796 20.23 8.92 -14.12
C SER A 796 21.14 9.92 -13.40
N SER A 797 21.88 9.44 -12.40
CA SER A 797 22.91 10.26 -11.73
C SER A 797 24.05 10.62 -12.70
N PRO A 798 24.54 11.88 -12.69
CA PRO A 798 24.20 12.97 -11.76
C PRO A 798 23.02 13.86 -12.19
N ASN A 799 22.50 13.71 -13.42
CA ASN A 799 21.53 14.63 -14.04
C ASN A 799 20.16 14.64 -13.35
N VAL A 800 19.70 13.49 -12.85
CA VAL A 800 18.42 13.36 -12.12
C VAL A 800 18.35 14.27 -10.88
N ALA A 801 19.50 14.57 -10.28
CA ALA A 801 19.58 15.52 -9.16
C ALA A 801 19.34 16.97 -9.60
N ALA A 802 19.78 17.35 -10.81
CA ALA A 802 19.49 18.65 -11.39
C ALA A 802 18.01 18.76 -11.76
N LEU A 803 17.44 17.70 -12.35
CA LEU A 803 16.02 17.61 -12.66
C LEU A 803 15.15 17.80 -11.41
N GLY A 804 15.43 17.07 -10.33
CA GLY A 804 14.68 17.17 -9.07
C GLY A 804 14.70 18.59 -8.46
N ARG A 805 15.85 19.26 -8.48
CA ARG A 805 15.94 20.66 -8.01
C ARG A 805 15.13 21.63 -8.87
N SER A 806 15.26 21.53 -10.19
CA SER A 806 14.51 22.36 -11.13
C SER A 806 13.00 22.13 -11.01
N LEU A 807 12.58 20.88 -10.85
CA LEU A 807 11.17 20.52 -10.66
C LEU A 807 10.61 21.12 -9.37
N SER A 808 11.35 21.01 -8.27
CA SER A 808 10.96 21.59 -6.97
C SER A 808 10.80 23.11 -7.04
N ALA A 809 11.75 23.81 -7.67
CA ALA A 809 11.69 25.26 -7.85
C ALA A 809 10.50 25.70 -8.72
N ALA A 810 10.17 24.93 -9.76
CA ALA A 810 9.01 25.22 -10.62
C ALA A 810 7.68 25.02 -9.88
N ILE A 811 7.57 23.98 -9.05
CA ILE A 811 6.39 23.73 -8.21
C ILE A 811 6.20 24.86 -7.18
N GLU A 812 7.27 25.28 -6.51
CA GLU A 812 7.23 26.38 -5.54
C GLU A 812 6.77 27.68 -6.21
N LYS A 813 7.38 28.03 -7.35
CA LYS A 813 7.01 29.23 -8.12
C LYS A 813 5.54 29.21 -8.57
N SER A 814 5.04 28.05 -9.01
CA SER A 814 3.65 27.91 -9.44
C SER A 814 2.67 28.03 -8.28
N SER A 815 3.05 27.55 -7.09
CA SER A 815 2.23 27.63 -5.88
C SER A 815 2.07 29.07 -5.34
N LEU A 816 3.00 29.96 -5.69
CA LEU A 816 2.99 31.38 -5.31
C LEU A 816 2.26 32.29 -6.29
N ALA A 817 1.98 31.82 -7.51
CA ALA A 817 1.28 32.59 -8.52
C ALA A 817 -0.24 32.43 -8.33
N PRO A 818 -1.02 33.52 -8.23
CA PRO A 818 -2.47 33.41 -8.33
C PRO A 818 -2.81 32.89 -9.72
N VAL A 819 -3.35 31.67 -9.77
CA VAL A 819 -4.00 31.15 -10.98
C VAL A 819 -5.33 31.91 -11.08
N ASP A 820 -5.28 33.12 -11.63
CA ASP A 820 -6.47 33.75 -12.21
C ASP A 820 -6.82 32.87 -13.41
N LEU A 821 -7.60 31.81 -13.19
CA LEU A 821 -8.25 31.11 -14.28
C LEU A 821 -8.95 32.19 -15.10
N PRO A 822 -8.86 32.18 -16.44
CA PRO A 822 -9.63 33.06 -17.29
C PRO A 822 -11.13 32.67 -17.27
N GLU A 823 -11.71 32.43 -16.08
CA GLU A 823 -13.15 32.37 -15.84
C GLU A 823 -13.83 33.72 -16.07
N ARG A 824 -13.07 34.81 -16.26
CA ARG A 824 -13.63 36.16 -16.46
C ARG A 824 -14.55 36.33 -17.70
N ARG A 825 -14.89 35.29 -18.48
CA ARG A 825 -15.81 35.41 -19.64
C ARG A 825 -16.75 34.24 -19.96
N TYR A 826 -16.74 33.10 -19.26
CA TYR A 826 -17.72 32.05 -19.58
C TYR A 826 -19.05 32.29 -18.85
N CYS A 827 -20.07 32.71 -19.59
CA CYS A 827 -21.44 32.85 -19.11
C CYS A 827 -22.33 31.83 -19.85
N PRO A 828 -22.62 30.67 -19.25
CA PRO A 828 -23.45 29.64 -19.90
C PRO A 828 -24.90 30.09 -20.10
N LEU A 829 -25.40 31.02 -19.30
CA LEU A 829 -26.82 31.34 -19.25
C LEU A 829 -27.25 32.24 -20.42
N MET A 830 -28.18 31.75 -21.26
CA MET A 830 -28.79 32.48 -22.36
C MET A 830 -30.31 32.59 -22.20
N LEU A 831 -30.86 33.79 -22.41
CA LEU A 831 -32.31 33.98 -22.53
C LEU A 831 -32.74 33.59 -23.94
N LEU A 832 -33.56 32.53 -24.07
CA LEU A 832 -34.06 32.04 -25.35
C LEU A 832 -35.44 32.61 -25.70
N LYS A 833 -36.27 32.87 -24.69
CA LYS A 833 -37.58 33.51 -24.84
C LYS A 833 -37.91 34.30 -23.57
N ALA A 834 -38.24 35.58 -23.74
CA ALA A 834 -38.75 36.41 -22.66
C ALA A 834 -40.21 36.02 -22.34
N GLY A 835 -40.57 35.99 -21.06
CA GLY A 835 -41.95 35.78 -20.59
C GLY A 835 -42.58 37.05 -20.01
N SER A 836 -43.88 37.02 -19.73
CA SER A 836 -44.59 38.01 -18.92
C SER A 836 -44.64 37.56 -17.44
N GLY A 837 -44.41 38.48 -16.50
CA GLY A 837 -44.02 38.17 -15.12
C GLY A 837 -44.99 37.29 -14.30
N ASP A 838 -44.38 36.49 -13.41
CA ASP A 838 -44.87 35.48 -12.43
C ASP A 838 -44.89 34.00 -12.85
N ALA A 839 -44.80 33.66 -14.14
CA ALA A 839 -44.71 32.25 -14.55
C ALA A 839 -43.39 31.58 -14.14
N THR A 840 -43.44 30.31 -13.72
CA THR A 840 -42.26 29.51 -13.37
C THR A 840 -41.33 29.35 -14.58
N PRO A 841 -40.04 29.73 -14.51
CA PRO A 841 -39.14 29.69 -15.67
C PRO A 841 -38.77 28.25 -16.07
N LEU A 842 -38.57 28.04 -17.38
CA LEU A 842 -38.07 26.79 -17.96
C LEU A 842 -36.58 26.89 -18.25
N LEU A 843 -35.81 25.94 -17.74
CA LEU A 843 -34.36 25.83 -17.95
C LEU A 843 -34.06 24.64 -18.87
N CYS A 844 -33.38 24.92 -19.98
CA CYS A 844 -33.07 23.95 -21.03
C CYS A 844 -31.56 23.63 -21.07
N VAL A 845 -31.22 22.34 -21.19
CA VAL A 845 -29.85 21.88 -21.45
C VAL A 845 -29.83 20.97 -22.68
N ALA A 846 -28.99 21.31 -23.66
CA ALA A 846 -28.92 20.61 -24.94
C ALA A 846 -28.11 19.30 -24.85
N GLY A 847 -28.27 18.47 -25.88
CA GLY A 847 -27.53 17.21 -26.04
C GLY A 847 -26.03 17.40 -26.29
N ALA A 848 -25.33 16.26 -26.37
CA ALA A 848 -23.88 16.22 -26.57
C ALA A 848 -23.45 17.04 -27.80
N GLY A 849 -22.54 18.00 -27.60
CA GLY A 849 -22.03 18.88 -28.67
C GLY A 849 -23.03 19.87 -29.26
N ALA A 850 -24.30 19.88 -28.82
CA ALA A 850 -25.32 20.76 -29.39
C ALA A 850 -25.33 22.15 -28.73
N SER A 851 -25.66 23.16 -29.53
CA SER A 851 -25.98 24.50 -29.02
C SER A 851 -27.36 24.51 -28.36
N VAL A 852 -27.55 25.31 -27.31
CA VAL A 852 -28.87 25.43 -26.65
C VAL A 852 -29.93 26.08 -27.54
N THR A 853 -29.51 26.71 -28.62
CA THR A 853 -30.38 27.18 -29.70
C THR A 853 -31.11 26.06 -30.44
N SER A 854 -30.74 24.78 -30.26
CA SER A 854 -31.48 23.63 -30.79
C SER A 854 -32.93 23.58 -30.30
N PHE A 855 -33.21 24.15 -29.12
CA PHE A 855 -34.56 24.23 -28.57
C PHE A 855 -35.42 25.33 -29.20
N VAL A 856 -34.90 26.24 -30.02
CA VAL A 856 -35.66 27.38 -30.56
C VAL A 856 -36.92 26.91 -31.31
N GLY A 857 -36.83 25.81 -32.07
CA GLY A 857 -37.97 25.19 -32.75
C GLY A 857 -39.07 24.78 -31.78
N LEU A 858 -38.71 24.08 -30.70
CA LEU A 858 -39.63 23.68 -29.62
C LEU A 858 -40.21 24.90 -28.89
N ILE A 859 -39.35 25.86 -28.50
CA ILE A 859 -39.69 27.03 -27.68
C ILE A 859 -40.72 27.93 -28.38
N SER A 860 -40.69 28.00 -29.72
CA SER A 860 -41.65 28.76 -30.52
C SER A 860 -43.11 28.29 -30.35
N ASN A 861 -43.32 27.08 -29.83
CA ASN A 861 -44.64 26.48 -29.60
C ASN A 861 -45.16 26.64 -28.16
N PHE A 862 -44.36 27.16 -27.22
CA PHE A 862 -44.82 27.46 -25.86
C PHE A 862 -45.59 28.80 -25.80
N GLY A 863 -46.46 28.98 -24.79
CA GLY A 863 -47.24 30.21 -24.59
C GLY A 863 -46.36 31.45 -24.36
N GLU A 864 -46.85 32.65 -24.70
CA GLU A 864 -46.07 33.90 -24.62
C GLU A 864 -45.63 34.27 -23.20
N ALA A 865 -46.36 33.83 -22.17
CA ALA A 865 -46.01 34.08 -20.78
C ALA A 865 -44.78 33.30 -20.28
N GLN A 866 -44.42 32.18 -20.94
CA GLN A 866 -43.37 31.28 -20.49
C GLN A 866 -41.97 31.88 -20.74
N ALA A 867 -41.25 32.22 -19.68
CA ALA A 867 -39.82 32.53 -19.75
C ALA A 867 -39.01 31.24 -19.96
N VAL A 868 -38.08 31.25 -20.93
CA VAL A 868 -37.21 30.11 -21.23
C VAL A 868 -35.75 30.55 -21.27
N TYR A 869 -34.94 29.88 -20.46
CA TYR A 869 -33.50 30.05 -20.37
C TYR A 869 -32.80 28.77 -20.85
N GLY A 870 -31.65 28.92 -21.49
CA GLY A 870 -30.83 27.82 -21.93
C GLY A 870 -29.41 27.93 -21.37
N PHE A 871 -28.79 26.80 -21.07
CA PHE A 871 -27.37 26.74 -20.72
C PHE A 871 -26.53 26.29 -21.92
N GLN A 872 -25.68 27.20 -22.41
CA GLN A 872 -24.74 26.96 -23.50
C GLN A 872 -23.54 26.16 -22.99
N PRO A 873 -23.24 24.97 -23.56
CA PRO A 873 -22.11 24.15 -23.15
C PRO A 873 -20.74 24.85 -23.30
N ARG A 874 -19.84 24.60 -22.35
CA ARG A 874 -18.45 25.08 -22.36
C ARG A 874 -17.66 24.38 -23.47
N GLY A 875 -16.77 25.12 -24.12
CA GLY A 875 -15.86 24.58 -25.14
C GLY A 875 -16.39 24.58 -26.58
N LEU A 876 -17.66 24.95 -26.80
CA LEU A 876 -18.21 25.15 -28.14
C LEU A 876 -17.51 26.27 -28.93
N ASP A 877 -16.86 27.21 -28.24
CA ASP A 877 -16.01 28.23 -28.85
C ASP A 877 -14.68 27.70 -29.39
N GLY A 878 -14.34 26.44 -29.11
CA GLY A 878 -13.09 25.79 -29.51
C GLY A 878 -11.88 26.19 -28.66
N THR A 879 -12.04 27.05 -27.67
CA THR A 879 -10.96 27.58 -26.83
C THR A 879 -11.01 27.05 -25.40
N LEU A 880 -12.17 27.03 -24.77
CA LEU A 880 -12.35 26.53 -23.41
C LEU A 880 -12.35 25.00 -23.37
N VAL A 881 -11.89 24.43 -22.26
CA VAL A 881 -11.99 22.99 -22.01
C VAL A 881 -13.46 22.64 -21.74
N PRO A 882 -14.08 21.71 -22.51
CA PRO A 882 -15.45 21.29 -22.24
C PRO A 882 -15.61 20.68 -20.85
N HIS A 883 -16.83 20.69 -20.30
CA HIS A 883 -17.08 19.93 -19.07
C HIS A 883 -16.92 18.44 -19.36
N THR A 884 -16.10 17.75 -18.55
CA THR A 884 -15.81 16.32 -18.71
C THR A 884 -16.67 15.45 -17.80
N THR A 885 -17.37 16.05 -16.83
CA THR A 885 -18.31 15.36 -15.94
C THR A 885 -19.68 16.05 -15.94
N VAL A 886 -20.72 15.29 -15.67
CA VAL A 886 -22.10 15.80 -15.55
C VAL A 886 -22.21 16.72 -14.33
N GLU A 887 -21.54 16.36 -13.25
CA GLU A 887 -21.51 17.07 -11.97
C GLU A 887 -20.90 18.47 -12.11
N ALA A 888 -19.80 18.61 -12.85
CA ALA A 888 -19.18 19.92 -13.10
C ALA A 888 -20.08 20.82 -13.93
N ALA A 889 -20.67 20.29 -15.02
CA ALA A 889 -21.62 21.02 -15.84
C ALA A 889 -22.84 21.49 -15.02
N ALA A 890 -23.42 20.60 -14.20
CA ALA A 890 -24.56 20.92 -13.35
C ALA A 890 -24.23 22.00 -12.33
N GLU A 891 -23.09 21.89 -11.63
CA GLU A 891 -22.67 22.90 -10.65
C GLU A 891 -22.42 24.27 -11.29
N CYS A 892 -21.74 24.30 -12.45
CA CYS A 892 -21.52 25.51 -13.22
C CYS A 892 -22.83 26.21 -13.57
N TYR A 893 -23.82 25.47 -14.09
CA TYR A 893 -25.12 26.02 -14.47
C TYR A 893 -25.94 26.51 -13.27
N LEU A 894 -25.88 25.80 -12.14
CA LEU A 894 -26.54 26.21 -10.90
C LEU A 894 -25.95 27.50 -10.31
N ARG A 895 -24.65 27.75 -10.47
CA ARG A 895 -24.04 29.03 -10.06
C ARG A 895 -24.65 30.20 -10.81
N GLU A 896 -24.76 30.10 -12.14
CA GLU A 896 -25.38 31.16 -12.95
C GLU A 896 -26.88 31.34 -12.73
N MET A 897 -27.59 30.29 -12.31
CA MET A 897 -29.01 30.38 -11.98
C MET A 897 -29.31 31.42 -10.89
N HIS A 898 -28.34 31.75 -10.02
CA HIS A 898 -28.51 32.80 -8.99
C HIS A 898 -28.79 34.19 -9.58
N ASN A 899 -28.37 34.44 -10.82
CA ASN A 899 -28.56 35.70 -11.53
C ASN A 899 -29.97 35.82 -12.15
N MET A 900 -30.82 34.80 -12.04
CA MET A 900 -32.18 34.80 -12.60
C MET A 900 -33.23 35.40 -11.65
N PRO A 901 -34.26 36.09 -12.21
CA PRO A 901 -35.49 36.40 -11.48
C PRO A 901 -36.33 35.14 -11.23
N ASN A 902 -37.06 35.06 -10.11
CA ASN A 902 -37.99 33.98 -9.74
C ASN A 902 -37.38 32.55 -9.73
N ARG A 903 -36.30 32.35 -8.95
CA ARG A 903 -35.54 31.08 -8.85
C ARG A 903 -36.07 30.04 -7.86
N ASN A 904 -37.17 30.32 -7.17
CA ASN A 904 -37.67 29.44 -6.09
C ASN A 904 -38.39 28.19 -6.62
N ALA A 905 -38.94 28.28 -7.83
CA ALA A 905 -39.50 27.16 -8.58
C ALA A 905 -38.95 27.20 -10.00
N VAL A 906 -38.63 26.02 -10.58
CA VAL A 906 -38.14 25.92 -11.96
C VAL A 906 -38.70 24.68 -12.66
N HIS A 907 -38.92 24.79 -13.98
CA HIS A 907 -39.07 23.63 -14.87
C HIS A 907 -37.70 23.28 -15.45
N LEU A 908 -37.34 22.01 -15.46
CA LEU A 908 -36.08 21.51 -16.00
C LEU A 908 -36.35 20.63 -17.23
N LEU A 909 -35.67 20.92 -18.34
CA LEU A 909 -35.78 20.18 -19.60
C LEU A 909 -34.39 19.87 -20.15
N GLY A 910 -34.06 18.59 -20.30
CA GLY A 910 -32.79 18.15 -20.87
C GLY A 910 -33.01 17.22 -22.05
N HIS A 911 -32.18 17.36 -23.08
CA HIS A 911 -32.17 16.46 -24.24
C HIS A 911 -30.89 15.65 -24.28
N SER A 912 -30.98 14.33 -24.50
CA SER A 912 -29.82 13.44 -24.59
C SER A 912 -28.90 13.62 -23.36
N PHE A 913 -27.60 13.86 -23.55
CA PHE A 913 -26.65 14.20 -22.46
C PHE A 913 -27.13 15.33 -21.53
N GLY A 914 -27.81 16.36 -22.06
CA GLY A 914 -28.39 17.43 -21.27
C GLY A 914 -29.45 16.93 -20.28
N GLY A 915 -30.06 15.78 -20.55
CA GLY A 915 -30.93 15.06 -19.62
C GLY A 915 -30.22 14.61 -18.34
N TRP A 916 -28.98 14.11 -18.44
CA TRP A 916 -28.18 13.79 -17.24
C TRP A 916 -27.88 15.04 -16.43
N VAL A 917 -27.52 16.14 -17.11
CA VAL A 917 -27.21 17.41 -16.45
C VAL A 917 -28.41 17.95 -15.70
N VAL A 918 -29.59 18.01 -16.31
CA VAL A 918 -30.79 18.50 -15.60
C VAL A 918 -31.25 17.56 -14.49
N PHE A 919 -31.01 16.25 -14.62
CA PHE A 919 -31.28 15.30 -13.55
C PHE A 919 -30.42 15.60 -12.31
N GLU A 920 -29.11 15.77 -12.50
CA GLU A 920 -28.17 16.16 -11.44
C GLU A 920 -28.52 17.55 -10.86
N MET A 921 -28.86 18.52 -11.71
CA MET A 921 -29.32 19.85 -11.26
C MET A 921 -30.57 19.74 -10.37
N ALA A 922 -31.54 18.91 -10.75
CA ALA A 922 -32.77 18.73 -9.98
C ALA A 922 -32.47 18.19 -8.58
N GLN A 923 -31.56 17.21 -8.49
CA GLN A 923 -31.14 16.64 -7.21
C GLN A 923 -30.50 17.71 -6.32
N ARG A 924 -29.55 18.50 -6.82
CA ARG A 924 -28.89 19.55 -6.04
C ARG A 924 -29.83 20.69 -5.64
N LEU A 925 -30.79 21.02 -6.50
CA LEU A 925 -31.79 22.05 -6.21
C LEU A 925 -32.74 21.64 -5.08
N LEU A 926 -33.20 20.39 -5.08
CA LEU A 926 -34.01 19.86 -3.97
C LEU A 926 -33.26 19.89 -2.64
N GLU A 927 -31.95 19.60 -2.65
CA GLU A 927 -31.06 19.75 -1.49
C GLU A 927 -31.00 21.18 -0.96
N LYS A 928 -31.01 22.16 -1.87
CA LYS A 928 -31.01 23.60 -1.53
C LYS A 928 -32.41 24.13 -1.20
N GLY A 929 -33.45 23.27 -1.18
CA GLY A 929 -34.82 23.65 -0.87
C GLY A 929 -35.58 24.36 -2.00
N CYS A 930 -35.08 24.30 -3.23
CA CYS A 930 -35.79 24.81 -4.41
C CYS A 930 -36.90 23.84 -4.85
N THR A 931 -37.99 24.38 -5.37
CA THR A 931 -39.10 23.57 -5.90
C THR A 931 -38.83 23.19 -7.35
N ILE A 932 -38.92 21.90 -7.67
CA ILE A 932 -38.87 21.41 -9.05
C ILE A 932 -40.30 21.25 -9.57
N ALA A 933 -40.78 22.23 -10.34
CA ALA A 933 -42.14 22.22 -10.87
C ALA A 933 -42.34 21.09 -11.89
N SER A 934 -41.31 20.80 -12.70
CA SER A 934 -41.26 19.58 -13.50
C SER A 934 -39.82 19.23 -13.87
N LEU A 935 -39.49 17.94 -13.92
CA LEU A 935 -38.26 17.42 -14.53
C LEU A 935 -38.63 16.61 -15.78
N THR A 936 -38.13 17.02 -16.95
CA THR A 936 -38.42 16.38 -18.23
C THR A 936 -37.12 16.00 -18.95
N LEU A 937 -36.97 14.70 -19.26
CA LEU A 937 -35.86 14.15 -20.02
C LEU A 937 -36.34 13.75 -21.42
N LEU A 938 -35.69 14.27 -22.46
CA LEU A 938 -35.99 14.00 -23.87
C LEU A 938 -34.94 13.04 -24.43
N ASP A 939 -35.38 11.85 -24.80
CA ASP A 939 -34.59 10.80 -25.45
C ASP A 939 -33.21 10.58 -24.79
N THR A 940 -33.22 10.54 -23.45
CA THR A 940 -32.02 10.38 -22.61
C THR A 940 -31.90 8.94 -22.14
N GLU A 941 -30.76 8.31 -22.42
CA GLU A 941 -30.43 6.99 -21.89
C GLU A 941 -30.18 7.04 -20.37
N PRO A 942 -30.53 6.00 -19.61
CA PRO A 942 -30.22 5.94 -18.18
C PRO A 942 -28.71 5.77 -17.95
N PRO A 943 -28.18 6.26 -16.82
CA PRO A 943 -26.78 6.04 -16.44
C PRO A 943 -26.46 4.54 -16.27
N ASP A 944 -25.21 4.14 -16.51
CA ASP A 944 -24.75 2.75 -16.38
C ASP A 944 -24.44 2.36 -14.91
N ASP A 945 -24.52 1.06 -14.59
CA ASP A 945 -24.28 0.55 -13.22
C ASP A 945 -22.76 0.56 -12.84
N GLU A 946 -21.87 0.54 -13.83
CA GLU A 946 -20.41 0.54 -13.66
C GLU A 946 -19.78 1.88 -14.06
N LEU A 947 -18.93 2.43 -13.20
CA LEU A 947 -18.16 3.68 -13.42
C LEU A 947 -16.92 3.46 -14.29
N GLN A 948 -16.99 2.61 -15.32
CA GLN A 948 -15.88 2.45 -16.25
C GLN A 948 -15.94 3.54 -17.32
N SER A 949 -14.80 4.18 -17.60
CA SER A 949 -14.71 5.18 -18.68
C SER A 949 -15.10 4.53 -20.00
N ARG A 950 -15.97 5.18 -20.78
CA ARG A 950 -16.29 4.71 -22.13
C ARG A 950 -15.09 4.99 -23.06
N GLU A 951 -14.39 3.93 -23.47
CA GLU A 951 -13.18 4.02 -24.30
C GLU A 951 -13.51 4.25 -25.79
N TYR A 952 -13.94 5.45 -26.15
CA TYR A 952 -14.10 5.83 -27.56
C TYR A 952 -12.84 6.52 -28.08
N THR A 953 -12.18 5.91 -29.07
CA THR A 953 -11.12 6.56 -29.86
C THR A 953 -11.67 7.77 -30.61
N ASN A 954 -10.82 8.72 -30.99
CA ASN A 954 -11.26 9.89 -31.75
C ASN A 954 -11.97 9.51 -33.07
N SER A 955 -11.50 8.49 -33.77
CA SER A 955 -12.17 7.98 -34.98
C SER A 955 -13.56 7.39 -34.69
N GLU A 956 -13.74 6.67 -33.57
CA GLU A 956 -15.05 6.18 -33.15
C GLU A 956 -15.99 7.34 -32.77
N VAL A 957 -15.49 8.35 -32.05
CA VAL A 957 -16.25 9.57 -31.75
C VAL A 957 -16.67 10.26 -33.05
N MET A 958 -15.75 10.38 -34.02
CA MET A 958 -16.02 10.99 -35.32
C MET A 958 -17.10 10.24 -36.09
N ALA A 959 -17.06 8.90 -36.06
CA ALA A 959 -18.07 8.06 -36.69
C ALA A 959 -19.46 8.26 -36.06
N HIS A 960 -19.54 8.29 -34.73
CA HIS A 960 -20.79 8.60 -34.01
C HIS A 960 -21.30 10.00 -34.37
N TRP A 961 -20.40 10.96 -34.52
CA TRP A 961 -20.74 12.33 -34.89
C TRP A 961 -21.26 12.43 -36.33
N ILE A 962 -20.65 11.72 -37.28
CA ILE A 962 -21.11 11.61 -38.67
C ILE A 962 -22.51 10.99 -38.73
N ASP A 963 -22.75 9.87 -38.03
CA ASP A 963 -24.06 9.20 -37.99
C ASP A 963 -25.17 10.15 -37.49
N ILE A 964 -24.87 10.98 -36.48
CA ILE A 964 -25.78 12.02 -35.98
C ILE A 964 -26.10 13.05 -37.07
N TYR A 965 -25.08 13.54 -37.79
CA TYR A 965 -25.30 14.52 -38.87
C TYR A 965 -26.12 13.91 -40.02
N GLU A 966 -25.81 12.69 -40.45
CA GLU A 966 -26.55 12.02 -41.52
C GLU A 966 -28.02 11.81 -41.14
N GLN A 967 -28.31 11.44 -39.89
CA GLN A 967 -29.68 11.32 -39.37
C GLN A 967 -30.40 12.67 -39.29
N MET A 968 -29.70 13.74 -38.90
CA MET A 968 -30.27 15.10 -38.81
C MET A 968 -30.70 15.63 -40.18
N PHE A 969 -29.87 15.41 -41.22
CA PHE A 969 -30.11 15.97 -42.54
C PHE A 969 -30.79 14.99 -43.51
N GLY A 970 -30.94 13.73 -43.12
CA GLY A 970 -31.51 12.66 -43.97
C GLY A 970 -30.70 12.40 -45.24
N ARG A 971 -29.39 12.65 -45.19
CA ARG A 971 -28.46 12.53 -46.34
C ARG A 971 -27.14 11.93 -45.87
N SER A 972 -26.56 11.04 -46.68
CA SER A 972 -25.24 10.51 -46.39
C SER A 972 -24.14 11.51 -46.73
N LEU A 973 -23.16 11.65 -45.84
CA LEU A 973 -21.94 12.42 -46.01
C LEU A 973 -20.89 11.68 -46.85
N ARG A 974 -21.15 10.41 -47.24
CA ARG A 974 -20.26 9.55 -48.07
C ARG A 974 -18.82 9.53 -47.57
N THR A 975 -18.66 9.38 -46.26
CA THR A 975 -17.36 9.23 -45.59
C THR A 975 -17.40 7.86 -44.95
N GLU A 976 -16.59 6.91 -45.42
CA GLU A 976 -16.55 5.57 -44.85
C GLU A 976 -15.65 5.53 -43.62
N LEU A 977 -15.90 4.58 -42.71
CA LEU A 977 -15.11 4.43 -41.49
C LEU A 977 -13.62 4.17 -41.80
N ASP A 978 -13.35 3.49 -42.92
CA ASP A 978 -12.01 3.17 -43.38
C ASP A 978 -11.23 4.42 -43.83
N ASP A 979 -11.92 5.47 -44.29
CA ASP A 979 -11.31 6.77 -44.60
C ASP A 979 -10.85 7.52 -43.34
N LEU A 980 -11.28 7.10 -42.15
CA LEU A 980 -10.97 7.72 -40.85
C LEU A 980 -9.95 6.92 -40.01
N LYS A 981 -9.50 5.75 -40.49
CA LYS A 981 -8.63 4.84 -39.73
C LYS A 981 -7.13 5.13 -39.85
N SER A 982 -6.70 5.93 -40.83
CA SER A 982 -5.28 6.18 -41.12
C SER A 982 -4.78 7.59 -40.82
N ASP A 983 -5.69 8.54 -40.57
CA ASP A 983 -5.37 9.97 -40.59
C ASP A 983 -5.61 10.59 -39.19
N GLY A 984 -4.76 11.53 -38.77
CA GLY A 984 -4.86 12.18 -37.45
C GLY A 984 -6.13 13.05 -37.32
N GLU A 985 -6.53 13.44 -36.10
CA GLU A 985 -7.78 14.20 -35.83
C GLU A 985 -7.95 15.43 -36.75
N PHE A 986 -6.87 16.18 -37.03
CA PHE A 986 -6.91 17.35 -37.90
C PHE A 986 -7.37 17.01 -39.33
N ASP A 987 -6.82 15.94 -39.89
CA ASP A 987 -7.15 15.47 -41.24
C ASP A 987 -8.59 14.94 -41.29
N GLN A 988 -9.03 14.24 -40.24
CA GLN A 988 -10.42 13.77 -40.10
C GLN A 988 -11.42 14.94 -40.07
N LEU A 989 -11.15 15.98 -39.27
CA LEU A 989 -12.00 17.17 -39.21
C LEU A 989 -12.04 17.91 -40.56
N GLU A 990 -10.92 17.96 -41.28
CA GLU A 990 -10.87 18.54 -42.61
C GLU A 990 -11.71 17.73 -43.61
N LEU A 991 -11.63 16.39 -43.57
CA LEU A 991 -12.42 15.50 -44.39
C LEU A 991 -13.93 15.71 -44.15
N VAL A 992 -14.36 15.72 -42.88
CA VAL A 992 -15.76 15.95 -42.50
C VAL A 992 -16.22 17.34 -42.94
N HIS A 993 -15.39 18.37 -42.75
CA HIS A 993 -15.69 19.74 -43.21
C HIS A 993 -15.92 19.81 -44.72
N ARG A 994 -15.04 19.18 -45.52
CA ARG A 994 -15.20 19.12 -46.98
C ARG A 994 -16.51 18.43 -47.37
N SER A 995 -16.88 17.34 -46.70
CA SER A 995 -18.17 16.66 -46.92
C SER A 995 -19.36 17.57 -46.59
N LEU A 996 -19.32 18.30 -45.47
CA LEU A 996 -20.38 19.24 -45.10
C LEU A 996 -20.51 20.41 -46.09
N VAL A 997 -19.40 20.94 -46.61
CA VAL A 997 -19.41 21.97 -47.67
C VAL A 997 -20.02 21.41 -48.96
N ARG A 998 -19.64 20.19 -49.36
CA ARG A 998 -20.15 19.53 -50.57
C ARG A 998 -21.67 19.36 -50.53
N GLU A 999 -22.21 18.95 -49.38
CA GLU A 999 -23.65 18.78 -49.17
C GLU A 999 -24.39 20.09 -48.87
N ARG A 1000 -23.68 21.23 -48.89
CA ARG A 1000 -24.17 22.60 -48.62
C ARG A 1000 -24.77 22.77 -47.23
N LEU A 1001 -24.26 22.01 -46.25
CA LEU A 1001 -24.64 22.10 -44.85
C LEU A 1001 -23.87 23.20 -44.11
N VAL A 1002 -22.67 23.54 -44.58
CA VAL A 1002 -21.88 24.69 -44.11
C VAL A 1002 -21.40 25.54 -45.29
N PRO A 1003 -21.14 26.86 -45.11
CA PRO A 1003 -20.71 27.74 -46.18
C PRO A 1003 -19.35 27.33 -46.77
N ALA A 1004 -19.19 27.47 -48.09
CA ALA A 1004 -17.93 27.12 -48.78
C ALA A 1004 -16.70 27.94 -48.35
N GLY A 1005 -16.90 29.14 -47.80
CA GLY A 1005 -15.82 29.97 -47.26
C GLY A 1005 -15.49 29.72 -45.78
N SER A 1006 -16.11 28.72 -45.15
CA SER A 1006 -15.85 28.39 -43.73
C SER A 1006 -14.55 27.60 -43.56
N SER A 1007 -13.89 27.76 -42.41
CA SER A 1007 -12.70 26.99 -42.04
C SER A 1007 -13.10 25.69 -41.32
N PRO A 1008 -12.36 24.57 -41.50
CA PRO A 1008 -12.55 23.35 -40.69
C PRO A 1008 -12.53 23.60 -39.19
N GLY A 1009 -11.83 24.65 -38.73
CA GLY A 1009 -11.75 25.03 -37.32
C GLY A 1009 -13.10 25.31 -36.64
N ILE A 1010 -14.16 25.63 -37.39
CA ILE A 1010 -15.51 25.83 -36.82
C ILE A 1010 -16.08 24.55 -36.20
N LEU A 1011 -15.60 23.38 -36.65
CA LEU A 1011 -16.05 22.08 -36.20
C LEU A 1011 -15.36 21.65 -34.90
N ARG A 1012 -14.20 22.24 -34.59
CA ARG A 1012 -13.35 21.81 -33.47
C ARG A 1012 -14.06 21.93 -32.13
N GLY A 1013 -14.72 23.06 -31.85
CA GLY A 1013 -15.43 23.26 -30.58
C GLY A 1013 -16.60 22.29 -30.40
N VAL A 1014 -17.36 22.06 -31.47
CA VAL A 1014 -18.49 21.12 -31.49
C VAL A 1014 -18.01 19.69 -31.27
N PHE A 1015 -17.00 19.25 -32.02
CA PHE A 1015 -16.43 17.91 -31.91
C PHE A 1015 -15.85 17.66 -30.51
N ARG A 1016 -15.06 18.59 -29.97
CA ARG A 1016 -14.49 18.48 -28.61
C ARG A 1016 -15.57 18.36 -27.54
N THR A 1017 -16.60 19.18 -27.63
CA THR A 1017 -17.72 19.16 -26.67
C THR A 1017 -18.52 17.87 -26.79
N PHE A 1018 -18.71 17.36 -28.00
CA PHE A 1018 -19.33 16.06 -28.26
C PHE A 1018 -18.49 14.90 -27.71
N ALA A 1019 -17.17 14.89 -27.97
CA ALA A 1019 -16.23 13.89 -27.49
C ALA A 1019 -16.21 13.80 -25.97
N ALA A 1020 -16.13 14.96 -25.29
CA ALA A 1020 -16.17 15.02 -23.83
C ALA A 1020 -17.48 14.46 -23.27
N ALA A 1021 -18.63 14.82 -23.85
CA ALA A 1021 -19.93 14.31 -23.43
C ALA A 1021 -20.12 12.81 -23.71
N LEU A 1022 -19.58 12.30 -24.83
CA LEU A 1022 -19.70 10.89 -25.20
C LEU A 1022 -18.85 9.97 -24.31
N ARG A 1023 -17.70 10.49 -23.84
CA ARG A 1023 -16.77 9.80 -22.92
C ARG A 1023 -17.13 10.00 -21.44
N ALA A 1024 -17.99 10.98 -21.14
CA ALA A 1024 -18.42 11.25 -19.78
C ALA A 1024 -19.18 10.05 -19.21
N THR A 1025 -18.91 9.79 -17.93
CA THR A 1025 -19.68 8.83 -17.12
C THR A 1025 -20.51 9.62 -16.11
N PHE A 1026 -21.64 9.05 -15.70
CA PHE A 1026 -22.50 9.66 -14.70
C PHE A 1026 -23.06 8.58 -13.80
N ARG A 1027 -23.05 8.82 -12.49
CA ARG A 1027 -23.73 7.97 -11.52
C ARG A 1027 -24.41 8.85 -10.49
N PRO A 1028 -25.76 8.91 -10.48
CA PRO A 1028 -26.49 9.66 -9.48
C PRO A 1028 -26.09 9.24 -8.05
N SER A 1029 -25.85 10.23 -7.19
CA SER A 1029 -25.51 9.99 -5.78
C SER A 1029 -26.67 9.41 -4.98
N ARG A 1030 -27.91 9.60 -5.45
CA ARG A 1030 -29.16 9.17 -4.82
C ARG A 1030 -30.28 8.96 -5.84
N ALA A 1031 -31.41 8.41 -5.40
CA ALA A 1031 -32.62 8.33 -6.20
C ALA A 1031 -33.38 9.67 -6.23
N TYR A 1032 -34.08 9.97 -7.33
CA TYR A 1032 -34.98 11.11 -7.49
C TYR A 1032 -36.42 10.69 -7.19
N GLU A 1033 -36.94 11.13 -6.04
CA GLU A 1033 -38.23 10.66 -5.49
C GLU A 1033 -39.46 11.40 -6.00
N GLU A 1034 -39.27 12.50 -6.73
CA GLU A 1034 -40.36 13.29 -7.31
C GLU A 1034 -40.76 12.76 -8.71
N PRO A 1035 -41.96 13.10 -9.22
CA PRO A 1035 -42.36 12.72 -10.57
C PRO A 1035 -41.39 13.25 -11.64
N MET A 1036 -40.96 12.36 -12.53
CA MET A 1036 -40.08 12.70 -13.66
C MET A 1036 -40.74 12.29 -14.98
N GLN A 1037 -40.76 13.17 -15.97
CA GLN A 1037 -41.26 12.87 -17.31
C GLN A 1037 -40.11 12.38 -18.19
N LEU A 1038 -40.28 11.20 -18.80
CA LEU A 1038 -39.37 10.65 -19.80
C LEU A 1038 -40.11 10.57 -21.13
N ILE A 1039 -39.66 11.36 -22.12
CA ILE A 1039 -40.24 11.42 -23.45
C ILE A 1039 -39.25 10.78 -24.43
N LEU A 1040 -39.62 9.65 -25.04
CA LEU A 1040 -38.75 8.91 -25.97
C LEU A 1040 -39.27 9.04 -27.41
N ALA A 1041 -38.34 9.08 -28.36
CA ALA A 1041 -38.63 9.05 -29.79
C ALA A 1041 -38.34 7.66 -30.38
N ASP A 1042 -38.67 7.46 -31.65
CA ASP A 1042 -38.34 6.21 -32.35
C ASP A 1042 -36.91 6.26 -32.92
N ASP A 1043 -36.20 5.15 -32.79
CA ASP A 1043 -34.94 4.89 -33.47
C ASP A 1043 -35.24 4.44 -34.91
N PRO A 1044 -34.80 5.19 -35.94
CA PRO A 1044 -35.10 4.87 -37.34
C PRO A 1044 -34.41 3.58 -37.82
N LYS A 1045 -33.44 3.06 -37.07
CA LYS A 1045 -32.74 1.80 -37.37
C LYS A 1045 -33.52 0.56 -36.88
N LEU A 1046 -34.56 0.75 -36.08
CA LEU A 1046 -35.37 -0.33 -35.51
C LEU A 1046 -36.77 -0.35 -36.13
N ASP A 1047 -37.35 -1.55 -36.22
CA ASP A 1047 -38.76 -1.71 -36.52
C ASP A 1047 -39.63 -1.31 -35.32
N GLN A 1048 -40.95 -1.27 -35.52
CA GLN A 1048 -41.88 -0.86 -34.47
C GLN A 1048 -41.81 -1.76 -33.21
N PRO A 1049 -41.76 -3.10 -33.32
CA PRO A 1049 -41.52 -3.96 -32.15
C PRO A 1049 -40.18 -3.69 -31.45
N GLY A 1050 -39.11 -3.45 -32.22
CA GLY A 1050 -37.80 -3.10 -31.69
C GLY A 1050 -37.82 -1.80 -30.88
N ASN A 1051 -38.49 -0.77 -31.38
CA ASN A 1051 -38.66 0.51 -30.68
C ASN A 1051 -39.45 0.35 -29.38
N VAL A 1052 -40.57 -0.38 -29.39
CA VAL A 1052 -41.35 -0.67 -28.18
C VAL A 1052 -40.51 -1.40 -27.12
N LYS A 1053 -39.68 -2.37 -27.56
CA LYS A 1053 -38.78 -3.11 -26.67
C LYS A 1053 -37.70 -2.20 -26.07
N LYS A 1054 -37.00 -1.42 -26.90
CA LYS A 1054 -35.97 -0.46 -26.49
C LYS A 1054 -36.53 0.54 -25.47
N GLN A 1055 -37.66 1.15 -25.77
CA GLN A 1055 -38.31 2.14 -24.90
C GLN A 1055 -38.71 1.53 -23.55
N LYS A 1056 -39.31 0.33 -23.54
CA LYS A 1056 -39.67 -0.38 -22.29
C LYS A 1056 -38.45 -0.69 -21.42
N ASP A 1057 -37.34 -1.08 -22.04
CA ASP A 1057 -36.08 -1.31 -21.34
C ASP A 1057 -35.54 -0.02 -20.71
N LEU A 1058 -35.49 1.08 -21.48
CA LEU A 1058 -35.06 2.40 -21.00
C LEU A 1058 -35.88 2.87 -19.79
N VAL A 1059 -37.22 2.74 -19.83
CA VAL A 1059 -38.09 3.09 -18.70
C VAL A 1059 -37.79 2.23 -17.48
N THR A 1060 -37.57 0.93 -17.67
CA THR A 1060 -37.30 -0.01 -16.57
C THR A 1060 -35.98 0.33 -15.89
N ARG A 1061 -34.95 0.64 -16.67
CA ARG A 1061 -33.63 1.07 -16.16
C ARG A 1061 -33.71 2.41 -15.44
N TRP A 1062 -34.40 3.41 -16.00
CA TRP A 1062 -34.60 4.71 -15.34
C TRP A 1062 -35.32 4.62 -13.99
N ARG A 1063 -36.26 3.68 -13.82
CA ARG A 1063 -36.96 3.48 -12.55
C ARG A 1063 -36.06 3.10 -11.37
N ARG A 1064 -34.83 2.65 -11.64
CA ARG A 1064 -33.81 2.42 -10.59
C ARG A 1064 -33.32 3.73 -9.96
N PHE A 1065 -33.24 4.79 -10.76
CA PHE A 1065 -32.77 6.10 -10.33
C PHE A 1065 -33.92 7.07 -10.04
N ALA A 1066 -35.09 6.87 -10.63
CA ALA A 1066 -36.29 7.68 -10.41
C ALA A 1066 -37.53 6.77 -10.35
N PRO A 1067 -37.99 6.32 -9.17
CA PRO A 1067 -39.09 5.36 -9.06
C PRO A 1067 -40.40 5.84 -9.72
N LYS A 1068 -40.63 7.16 -9.79
CA LYS A 1068 -41.85 7.80 -10.31
C LYS A 1068 -41.69 8.31 -11.75
N VAL A 1069 -41.16 7.50 -12.67
CA VAL A 1069 -41.07 7.85 -14.10
C VAL A 1069 -42.44 7.78 -14.79
N VAL A 1070 -42.84 8.89 -15.40
CA VAL A 1070 -43.98 9.02 -16.32
C VAL A 1070 -43.47 9.01 -17.76
N TYR A 1071 -43.80 7.94 -18.48
CA TYR A 1071 -43.35 7.71 -19.86
C TYR A 1071 -44.33 8.29 -20.89
N LYS A 1072 -43.81 8.96 -21.93
CA LYS A 1072 -44.55 9.42 -23.12
C LYS A 1072 -43.76 9.12 -24.39
N HIS A 1073 -44.47 8.88 -25.48
CA HIS A 1073 -43.90 8.73 -26.82
C HIS A 1073 -44.04 10.04 -27.60
N ALA A 1074 -43.01 10.42 -28.36
CA ALA A 1074 -43.02 11.58 -29.24
C ALA A 1074 -42.71 11.17 -30.69
N ASP A 1075 -43.31 11.91 -31.63
CA ASP A 1075 -43.02 11.74 -33.06
C ASP A 1075 -41.59 12.19 -33.40
N GLY A 1076 -41.05 11.63 -34.48
CA GLY A 1076 -39.69 11.92 -34.96
C GLY A 1076 -38.67 10.94 -34.39
N ASN A 1077 -37.40 11.34 -34.43
CA ASN A 1077 -36.27 10.60 -33.89
C ASN A 1077 -35.47 11.45 -32.88
N HIS A 1078 -34.36 10.90 -32.38
CA HIS A 1078 -33.46 11.55 -31.42
C HIS A 1078 -33.17 13.02 -31.72
N LEU A 1079 -33.05 13.41 -33.00
CA LEU A 1079 -32.67 14.76 -33.42
C LEU A 1079 -33.86 15.55 -33.96
N THR A 1080 -34.74 14.93 -34.75
CA THR A 1080 -35.84 15.62 -35.42
C THR A 1080 -37.01 15.94 -34.49
N MET A 1081 -37.09 15.34 -33.30
CA MET A 1081 -38.15 15.62 -32.32
C MET A 1081 -38.20 17.10 -31.88
N LEU A 1082 -37.05 17.81 -31.90
CA LEU A 1082 -36.94 19.23 -31.57
C LEU A 1082 -37.25 20.16 -32.76
N GLN A 1083 -37.45 19.61 -33.96
CA GLN A 1083 -37.62 20.35 -35.21
C GLN A 1083 -39.04 20.22 -35.77
N ALA A 1084 -39.42 21.11 -36.68
CA ALA A 1084 -40.70 21.00 -37.38
C ALA A 1084 -40.73 19.76 -38.29
N PRO A 1085 -41.86 19.03 -38.39
CA PRO A 1085 -43.17 19.32 -37.78
C PRO A 1085 -43.35 18.81 -36.33
N HIS A 1086 -42.44 17.97 -35.83
CA HIS A 1086 -42.58 17.22 -34.57
C HIS A 1086 -42.55 18.10 -33.31
N ALA A 1087 -41.80 19.20 -33.32
CA ALA A 1087 -41.66 20.15 -32.21
C ALA A 1087 -43.00 20.63 -31.65
N SER A 1088 -44.01 20.81 -32.52
CA SER A 1088 -45.34 21.26 -32.10
C SER A 1088 -46.09 20.22 -31.27
N ASN A 1089 -45.95 18.93 -31.59
CA ASN A 1089 -46.52 17.85 -30.80
C ASN A 1089 -45.74 17.65 -29.51
N LEU A 1090 -44.40 17.70 -29.59
CA LEU A 1090 -43.53 17.61 -28.42
C LEU A 1090 -43.84 18.69 -27.38
N ALA A 1091 -44.08 19.94 -27.80
CA ALA A 1091 -44.46 21.02 -26.89
C ALA A 1091 -45.78 20.74 -26.15
N ARG A 1092 -46.75 20.03 -26.75
CA ARG A 1092 -47.99 19.63 -26.08
C ARG A 1092 -47.78 18.50 -25.06
N LEU A 1093 -46.80 17.63 -25.31
CA LEU A 1093 -46.44 16.55 -24.38
C LEU A 1093 -45.77 17.10 -23.13
N ILE A 1094 -44.98 18.17 -23.26
CA ILE A 1094 -44.32 18.88 -22.15
C ILE A 1094 -45.37 19.75 -21.45
N ARG A 1095 -45.92 19.27 -20.33
CA ARG A 1095 -46.88 20.05 -19.53
C ARG A 1095 -46.15 21.02 -18.60
N LEU A 1096 -46.34 22.32 -18.82
CA LEU A 1096 -45.84 23.41 -17.98
C LEU A 1096 -47.02 24.08 -17.27
N GLU A 1097 -47.66 23.37 -16.32
CA GLU A 1097 -48.73 23.93 -15.49
C GLU A 1097 -48.16 24.22 -14.09
N ASP A 1098 -48.36 25.43 -13.58
CA ASP A 1098 -47.96 25.81 -12.23
C ASP A 1098 -48.80 25.02 -11.20
N THR A 1099 -48.14 24.22 -10.38
CA THR A 1099 -48.79 23.37 -9.36
C THR A 1099 -49.33 24.17 -8.15
N SER A 1100 -49.38 25.50 -8.21
CA SER A 1100 -49.90 26.36 -7.13
C SER A 1100 -51.43 26.43 -7.05
N GLY A 1101 -52.15 25.39 -7.49
CA GLY A 1101 -53.60 25.46 -7.68
C GLY A 1101 -54.36 24.14 -7.68
N MET A 1102 -53.95 23.13 -6.92
CA MET A 1102 -54.84 22.01 -6.55
C MET A 1102 -54.65 21.67 -5.07
N GLY A 1103 -55.47 22.31 -4.24
CA GLY A 1103 -55.71 21.91 -2.85
C GLY A 1103 -56.79 20.83 -2.75
#